data_AF-E0S8U7-F1
#
_entry.id   AF-E0S8U7-F1
#
_cell.length_a   1.000
_cell.length_b   1.000
_cell.length_c   1.000
_cell.angle_alpha   90.00
_cell.angle_beta   90.00
_cell.angle_gamma   90.00
#
_symmetry.space_group_name_H-M   'P 1'
#
loop_
_entity.id
_entity.type
_entity.pdbx_description
1 polymer ?
#
loop_
_entity_poly.entity_id
_entity_poly.type
_entity_poly.pdbx_seq_one_letter_code
_entity_poly.pdbx_strand_id
1 'polypeptide(L)'
;MAVVRDIGFYIETDRQKIIETTAGTSPPSIADILSIPDIYVRYFLLVNLPISAEEGTSQIMKELKAFFKEFAEAEKIVEVDFDQKMSEFVKKAIIPVGMEDFVGCISELGLSHIDLEYYRGYFGYSQTYSLYKSMIKRIFSCGFSHKEIGLVMLLLDNETMCFKRLLPMFSRLTTYVTRNLLDKNIVACCIVLQSVLKYIPDTMNGRDEYVLSLISYLVDIVSRHTSFMFINEKDAGEIISTIDLLSRFHFTTSVSKTSSGILKEVIFRLESLSSGSMSLYEEVFAVVCVLETIPSICRLLEGSAGFNFSSAYSSLQGLTLQRVEQVGLDEWDRIHNRFLVAKYRSLESLHPWKTSFDRIMFYNDIERARHPSKVLRVLESLKRDISWSDMIVFACHPGLQEEWLAFMFDSLFVKNPEHLVYIELFVESIGSQPDLLLYSGYLLIKIFGHIETEKKWNILVDLFLRNIQSLDQRTIRLRCIISDYISSLGSEEEKSIFLNAFVGRLQKDFVCFNASVIGILHRLLNGVQRVSLETSRMVCLYIRGCAVCEWRREEASKDLEAMYMCVGSRAMILSGATVDFGQTSSHLERYYELIISCLSWIEGRFPEEYVDRIKETMLYFLLDADREQVHELGLLIRGECSRFRDKFKELYGNQKSERTGI
;
A
#
# COMPACT_ATOMS: atom_id res chain seq x y z
N MET A 1 -9.80 -11.86 1.17
CA MET A 1 -10.48 -11.88 -0.15
C MET A 1 -11.52 -10.76 -0.36
N ALA A 2 -11.79 -9.88 0.61
CA ALA A 2 -12.71 -8.74 0.43
C ALA A 2 -12.02 -7.44 -0.05
N VAL A 3 -10.72 -7.28 0.17
CA VAL A 3 -9.95 -6.05 -0.13
C VAL A 3 -9.89 -5.72 -1.64
N VAL A 4 -10.00 -6.72 -2.52
CA VAL A 4 -10.07 -6.54 -3.98
C VAL A 4 -11.37 -5.86 -4.41
N ARG A 5 -12.43 -5.90 -3.59
CA ARG A 5 -13.67 -5.13 -3.81
C ARG A 5 -13.58 -3.70 -3.27
N ASP A 6 -12.59 -3.39 -2.43
CA ASP A 6 -12.52 -2.11 -1.70
C ASP A 6 -11.88 -0.96 -2.49
N ILE A 7 -11.21 -1.25 -3.60
CA ILE A 7 -10.81 -0.23 -4.59
C ILE A 7 -12.01 0.15 -5.47
N GLY A 8 -12.96 -0.78 -5.66
CA GLY A 8 -14.15 -0.59 -6.50
C GLY A 8 -15.04 0.60 -6.13
N PHE A 9 -14.89 1.17 -4.92
CA PHE A 9 -15.66 2.32 -4.48
C PHE A 9 -14.97 3.69 -4.68
N TYR A 10 -13.63 3.76 -4.69
CA TYR A 10 -12.91 4.95 -5.24
C TYR A 10 -13.45 5.30 -6.63
N ILE A 11 -13.74 4.21 -7.30
CA ILE A 11 -14.11 4.06 -8.67
C ILE A 11 -15.56 4.42 -8.89
N GLU A 12 -16.54 4.01 -8.07
CA GLU A 12 -17.95 4.10 -8.48
C GLU A 12 -18.52 5.53 -8.47
N THR A 13 -18.05 6.39 -7.57
CA THR A 13 -18.44 7.82 -7.50
C THR A 13 -17.70 8.70 -8.50
N ASP A 14 -16.40 8.47 -8.74
CA ASP A 14 -15.69 9.13 -9.84
C ASP A 14 -16.11 8.55 -11.19
N ARG A 15 -16.48 7.27 -11.26
CA ARG A 15 -17.16 6.63 -12.39
C ARG A 15 -18.51 7.26 -12.60
N GLN A 16 -19.33 7.52 -11.59
CA GLN A 16 -20.61 8.20 -11.81
C GLN A 16 -20.39 9.64 -12.25
N LYS A 17 -19.46 10.38 -11.65
CA LYS A 17 -19.19 11.75 -12.07
C LYS A 17 -18.57 11.80 -13.47
N ILE A 18 -17.60 10.95 -13.80
CA ILE A 18 -16.96 10.86 -15.11
C ILE A 18 -17.92 10.27 -16.14
N ILE A 19 -18.68 9.21 -15.85
CA ILE A 19 -19.74 8.66 -16.73
C ILE A 19 -20.86 9.68 -16.91
N GLU A 20 -21.30 10.42 -15.90
CA GLU A 20 -22.32 11.47 -16.03
C GLU A 20 -21.78 12.67 -16.82
N THR A 21 -20.48 12.98 -16.70
CA THR A 21 -19.83 14.02 -17.51
C THR A 21 -19.51 13.55 -18.94
N THR A 22 -19.33 12.24 -19.16
CA THR A 22 -19.01 11.62 -20.46
C THR A 22 -20.19 10.96 -21.16
N ALA A 23 -21.34 10.80 -20.51
CA ALA A 23 -22.55 10.24 -21.13
C ALA A 23 -23.13 11.12 -22.25
N GLY A 24 -22.57 12.33 -22.44
CA GLY A 24 -22.83 13.22 -23.57
C GLY A 24 -21.63 13.46 -24.51
N THR A 25 -20.45 12.89 -24.25
CA THR A 25 -19.23 13.05 -25.06
C THR A 25 -18.67 11.69 -25.48
N SER A 26 -17.88 11.65 -26.56
CA SER A 26 -17.19 10.43 -26.98
C SER A 26 -16.37 9.85 -25.82
N PRO A 27 -16.29 8.50 -25.66
CA PRO A 27 -15.44 7.91 -24.64
C PRO A 27 -14.01 8.44 -24.74
N PRO A 28 -13.33 8.72 -23.61
CA PRO A 28 -11.98 9.29 -23.63
C PRO A 28 -11.02 8.35 -24.35
N SER A 29 -10.12 8.90 -25.17
CA SER A 29 -9.10 8.11 -25.87
C SER A 29 -8.06 7.57 -24.88
N ILE A 30 -7.27 6.59 -25.31
CA ILE A 30 -6.19 6.04 -24.48
C ILE A 30 -5.20 7.15 -24.09
N ALA A 31 -4.86 8.05 -25.02
CA ALA A 31 -3.97 9.18 -24.76
C ALA A 31 -4.56 10.16 -23.72
N ASP A 32 -5.86 10.43 -23.78
CA ASP A 32 -6.53 11.30 -22.79
C ASP A 32 -6.42 10.70 -21.38
N ILE A 33 -6.65 9.39 -21.25
CA ILE A 33 -6.54 8.70 -19.97
C ILE A 33 -5.10 8.73 -19.47
N LEU A 34 -4.11 8.43 -20.32
CA LEU A 34 -2.69 8.41 -19.96
C LEU A 34 -2.13 9.79 -19.56
N SER A 35 -2.81 10.88 -19.94
CA SER A 35 -2.44 12.26 -19.55
C SER A 35 -2.77 12.60 -18.09
N ILE A 36 -3.58 11.78 -17.42
CA ILE A 36 -4.01 12.01 -16.03
C ILE A 36 -2.81 11.84 -15.07
N PRO A 37 -2.54 12.79 -14.16
CA PRO A 37 -1.39 12.70 -13.26
C PRO A 37 -1.44 11.47 -12.34
N ASP A 38 -2.62 11.19 -11.77
CA ASP A 38 -2.78 10.10 -10.80
C ASP A 38 -2.67 8.72 -11.47
N ILE A 39 -1.76 7.91 -10.95
CA ILE A 39 -1.41 6.60 -11.51
C ILE A 39 -2.47 5.53 -11.25
N TYR A 40 -3.15 5.59 -10.11
CA TYR A 40 -4.23 4.66 -9.76
C TYR A 40 -5.49 4.98 -10.56
N VAL A 41 -5.77 6.27 -10.81
CA VAL A 41 -6.85 6.71 -11.69
C VAL A 41 -6.60 6.25 -13.12
N ARG A 42 -5.37 6.41 -13.66
CA ARG A 42 -4.99 5.88 -14.98
C ARG A 42 -5.24 4.38 -15.09
N TYR A 43 -4.66 3.59 -14.17
CA TYR A 43 -4.87 2.15 -14.11
C TYR A 43 -6.36 1.80 -14.12
N PHE A 44 -7.12 2.46 -13.26
CA PHE A 44 -8.53 2.17 -13.11
C PHE A 44 -9.33 2.41 -14.40
N LEU A 45 -9.16 3.59 -15.02
CA LEU A 45 -9.92 3.99 -16.21
C LEU A 45 -9.61 3.05 -17.37
N LEU A 46 -8.35 2.65 -17.56
CA LEU A 46 -7.94 1.70 -18.59
C LEU A 46 -8.57 0.31 -18.39
N VAL A 47 -8.70 -0.17 -17.15
CA VAL A 47 -9.27 -1.49 -16.86
C VAL A 47 -10.79 -1.52 -17.00
N ASN A 48 -11.47 -0.44 -16.66
CA ASN A 48 -12.92 -0.48 -16.40
C ASN A 48 -13.76 0.29 -17.42
N LEU A 49 -13.18 1.21 -18.19
CA LEU A 49 -13.92 1.86 -19.26
C LEU A 49 -14.01 0.96 -20.51
N PRO A 50 -15.16 0.94 -21.20
CA PRO A 50 -15.27 0.32 -22.51
C PRO A 50 -14.53 1.17 -23.55
N ILE A 51 -13.24 0.89 -23.75
CA ILE A 51 -12.40 1.55 -24.75
C ILE A 51 -12.48 0.75 -26.06
N SER A 52 -12.67 1.45 -27.18
CA SER A 52 -12.67 0.84 -28.51
C SER A 52 -11.25 0.45 -28.92
N ALA A 53 -11.11 -0.57 -29.78
CA ALA A 53 -9.80 -0.97 -30.27
C ALA A 53 -9.20 0.15 -31.14
N GLU A 54 -7.99 0.59 -30.79
CA GLU A 54 -7.24 1.63 -31.49
C GLU A 54 -5.92 1.08 -32.04
N GLU A 55 -5.40 1.71 -33.11
CA GLU A 55 -4.08 1.36 -33.65
C GLU A 55 -2.99 1.69 -32.63
N GLY A 56 -2.15 0.70 -32.33
CA GLY A 56 -1.00 0.83 -31.45
C GLY A 56 0.13 1.62 -32.10
N THR A 57 -0.07 2.92 -32.32
CA THR A 57 0.95 3.81 -32.86
C THR A 57 2.18 3.88 -31.93
N SER A 58 3.34 4.27 -32.48
CA SER A 58 4.58 4.41 -31.69
C SER A 58 4.40 5.36 -30.49
N GLN A 59 3.54 6.38 -30.62
CA GLN A 59 3.24 7.32 -29.53
C GLN A 59 2.48 6.63 -28.40
N ILE A 60 1.38 5.95 -28.70
CA ILE A 60 0.57 5.24 -27.69
C ILE A 60 1.42 4.16 -26.99
N MET A 61 2.23 3.42 -27.75
CA MET A 61 3.12 2.39 -27.17
C MET A 61 4.14 2.98 -26.21
N LYS A 62 4.69 4.18 -26.50
CA LYS A 62 5.63 4.86 -25.60
C LYS A 62 4.97 5.38 -24.35
N GLU A 63 3.77 5.94 -24.46
CA GLU A 63 2.99 6.43 -23.32
C GLU A 63 2.57 5.27 -22.40
N LEU A 64 2.11 4.15 -22.97
CA LEU A 64 1.80 2.94 -22.22
C LEU A 64 3.06 2.37 -21.54
N LYS A 65 4.19 2.31 -22.25
CA LYS A 65 5.46 1.87 -21.66
C LYS A 65 5.87 2.75 -20.47
N ALA A 66 5.75 4.07 -20.61
CA ALA A 66 6.05 5.01 -19.54
C ALA A 66 5.14 4.79 -18.34
N PHE A 67 3.84 4.64 -18.56
CA PHE A 67 2.87 4.33 -17.52
C PHE A 67 3.14 2.99 -16.81
N PHE A 68 3.42 1.91 -17.56
CA PHE A 68 3.74 0.60 -16.97
C PHE A 68 4.99 0.66 -16.09
N LYS A 69 6.02 1.38 -16.56
CA LYS A 69 7.24 1.60 -15.79
C LYS A 69 6.97 2.42 -14.53
N GLU A 70 6.23 3.53 -14.66
CA GLU A 70 5.84 4.37 -13.53
C GLU A 70 5.06 3.56 -12.48
N PHE A 71 4.17 2.67 -12.92
CA PHE A 71 3.37 1.83 -12.01
C PHE A 71 4.21 0.78 -11.29
N ALA A 72 5.20 0.21 -11.99
CA ALA A 72 6.14 -0.72 -11.39
C ALA A 72 7.06 -0.05 -10.35
N GLU A 73 7.37 1.24 -10.52
CA GLU A 73 8.28 2.01 -9.66
C GLU A 73 7.57 2.74 -8.50
N ALA A 74 6.26 2.99 -8.61
CA ALA A 74 5.47 3.69 -7.59
C ALA A 74 5.41 2.94 -6.24
N GLU A 75 5.32 3.69 -5.14
CA GLU A 75 5.02 3.12 -3.82
C GLU A 75 3.59 2.58 -3.80
N LYS A 76 3.48 1.25 -3.81
CA LYS A 76 2.19 0.57 -3.80
C LYS A 76 1.68 0.47 -2.37
N ILE A 77 0.83 1.41 -1.99
CA ILE A 77 0.03 1.29 -0.75
C ILE A 77 -1.06 0.24 -0.95
N VAL A 78 -1.53 0.09 -2.19
CA VAL A 78 -2.61 -0.83 -2.57
C VAL A 78 -2.09 -1.87 -3.57
N GLU A 79 -2.28 -3.15 -3.26
CA GLU A 79 -1.92 -4.26 -4.13
C GLU A 79 -3.02 -4.49 -5.18
N VAL A 80 -2.65 -4.42 -6.46
CA VAL A 80 -3.53 -4.70 -7.61
C VAL A 80 -2.86 -5.67 -8.56
N ASP A 81 -3.67 -6.45 -9.27
CA ASP A 81 -3.23 -7.40 -10.29
C ASP A 81 -2.93 -6.68 -11.63
N PHE A 82 -1.92 -5.82 -11.57
CA PHE A 82 -1.59 -4.88 -12.65
C PHE A 82 -1.22 -5.59 -13.95
N ASP A 83 -0.30 -6.56 -13.87
CA ASP A 83 0.25 -7.25 -15.04
C ASP A 83 -0.85 -7.98 -15.83
N GLN A 84 -1.69 -8.74 -15.13
CA GLN A 84 -2.79 -9.46 -15.77
C GLN A 84 -3.80 -8.48 -16.38
N LYS A 85 -4.21 -7.45 -15.63
CA LYS A 85 -5.23 -6.49 -16.09
C LYS A 85 -4.77 -5.62 -17.24
N MET A 86 -3.50 -5.20 -17.24
CA MET A 86 -2.92 -4.45 -18.35
C MET A 86 -2.68 -5.33 -19.58
N SER A 87 -2.29 -6.59 -19.39
CA SER A 87 -2.21 -7.56 -20.48
C SER A 87 -3.58 -7.80 -21.13
N GLU A 88 -4.63 -7.99 -20.32
CA GLU A 88 -6.03 -8.09 -20.78
C GLU A 88 -6.47 -6.84 -21.54
N PHE A 89 -6.17 -5.65 -21.00
CA PHE A 89 -6.47 -4.37 -21.65
C PHE A 89 -5.79 -4.26 -23.01
N VAL A 90 -4.47 -4.49 -23.10
CA VAL A 90 -3.73 -4.37 -24.37
C VAL A 90 -4.30 -5.33 -25.41
N LYS A 91 -4.56 -6.59 -25.07
CA LYS A 91 -5.13 -7.58 -26.00
C LYS A 91 -6.48 -7.14 -26.57
N LYS A 92 -7.28 -6.42 -25.78
CA LYS A 92 -8.63 -5.98 -26.15
C LYS A 92 -8.63 -4.66 -26.93
N ALA A 93 -7.80 -3.71 -26.52
CA ALA A 93 -7.90 -2.31 -26.93
C ALA A 93 -6.81 -1.85 -27.90
N ILE A 94 -5.73 -2.61 -28.08
CA ILE A 94 -4.60 -2.23 -28.93
C ILE A 94 -4.48 -3.19 -30.11
N ILE A 95 -4.42 -2.63 -31.32
CA ILE A 95 -4.06 -3.35 -32.55
C ILE A 95 -2.57 -3.09 -32.85
N PRO A 96 -1.67 -4.08 -32.68
CA PRO A 96 -0.24 -3.86 -32.91
C PRO A 96 0.08 -3.54 -34.37
N VAL A 97 0.66 -2.36 -34.63
CA VAL A 97 1.11 -1.92 -35.97
C VAL A 97 2.58 -2.30 -36.24
N GLY A 98 3.41 -2.32 -35.19
CA GLY A 98 4.84 -2.64 -35.30
C GLY A 98 5.33 -3.49 -34.13
N MET A 99 6.04 -4.57 -34.43
CA MET A 99 6.50 -5.53 -33.42
C MET A 99 7.55 -4.96 -32.46
N GLU A 100 8.48 -4.12 -32.93
CA GLU A 100 9.56 -3.55 -32.09
C GLU A 100 8.98 -2.63 -30.99
N ASP A 101 8.11 -1.68 -31.36
CA ASP A 101 7.44 -0.79 -30.40
C ASP A 101 6.50 -1.56 -29.46
N PHE A 102 5.77 -2.55 -29.98
CA PHE A 102 4.91 -3.42 -29.19
C PHE A 102 5.70 -4.22 -28.13
N VAL A 103 6.79 -4.88 -28.54
CA VAL A 103 7.69 -5.60 -27.62
C VAL A 103 8.29 -4.62 -26.61
N GLY A 104 8.67 -3.43 -27.06
CA GLY A 104 9.18 -2.35 -26.22
C GLY A 104 8.23 -2.01 -25.07
N CYS A 105 6.93 -1.90 -25.35
CA CYS A 105 5.90 -1.62 -24.37
C CYS A 105 5.60 -2.83 -23.48
N ILE A 106 5.34 -3.99 -24.09
CA ILE A 106 4.79 -5.16 -23.40
C ILE A 106 5.83 -5.92 -22.58
N SER A 107 7.12 -5.73 -22.88
CA SER A 107 8.20 -6.26 -22.05
C SER A 107 8.23 -5.70 -20.62
N GLU A 108 7.51 -4.61 -20.34
CA GLU A 108 7.38 -4.09 -18.97
C GLU A 108 6.37 -4.87 -18.11
N LEU A 109 5.52 -5.71 -18.71
CA LEU A 109 4.51 -6.51 -18.02
C LEU A 109 4.98 -7.95 -17.77
N GLY A 110 4.53 -8.54 -16.66
CA GLY A 110 4.66 -9.97 -16.37
C GLY A 110 3.66 -10.82 -17.14
N LEU A 111 4.02 -11.28 -18.34
CA LEU A 111 3.10 -12.06 -19.19
C LEU A 111 2.91 -13.52 -18.73
N SER A 112 1.67 -14.00 -18.80
CA SER A 112 1.33 -15.41 -18.58
C SER A 112 1.64 -16.27 -19.81
N HIS A 113 1.67 -17.60 -19.64
CA HIS A 113 1.82 -18.54 -20.76
C HIS A 113 0.74 -18.35 -21.83
N ILE A 114 -0.50 -18.08 -21.40
CA ILE A 114 -1.65 -17.84 -22.29
C ILE A 114 -1.42 -16.57 -23.13
N ASP A 115 -0.85 -15.52 -22.54
CA ASP A 115 -0.52 -14.29 -23.26
C ASP A 115 0.58 -14.53 -24.29
N LEU A 116 1.60 -15.31 -23.94
CA LEU A 116 2.70 -15.66 -24.85
C LEU A 116 2.17 -16.47 -26.04
N GLU A 117 1.31 -17.46 -25.84
CA GLU A 117 0.68 -18.22 -26.92
C GLU A 117 -0.15 -17.34 -27.85
N TYR A 118 -0.93 -16.41 -27.28
CA TYR A 118 -1.71 -15.44 -28.05
C TYR A 118 -0.79 -14.60 -28.96
N TYR A 119 0.27 -14.01 -28.42
CA TYR A 119 1.18 -13.17 -29.20
C TYR A 119 2.04 -13.96 -30.19
N ARG A 120 2.40 -15.21 -29.89
CA ARG A 120 3.04 -16.12 -30.84
C ARG A 120 2.15 -16.36 -32.06
N GLY A 121 0.85 -16.59 -31.83
CA GLY A 121 -0.15 -16.72 -32.89
C GLY A 121 -0.31 -15.44 -33.72
N TYR A 122 -0.24 -14.27 -33.09
CA TYR A 122 -0.40 -12.98 -33.76
C TYR A 122 0.77 -12.60 -34.67
N PHE A 123 2.01 -12.63 -34.17
CA PHE A 123 3.19 -12.18 -34.95
C PHE A 123 3.80 -13.28 -35.83
N GLY A 124 3.67 -14.54 -35.40
CA GLY A 124 4.27 -15.68 -36.08
C GLY A 124 5.80 -15.75 -35.95
N TYR A 125 6.34 -16.96 -36.09
CA TYR A 125 7.76 -17.25 -35.85
C TYR A 125 8.73 -16.41 -36.72
N SER A 126 8.40 -16.22 -38.01
CA SER A 126 9.32 -15.54 -38.95
C SER A 126 9.55 -14.07 -38.61
N GLN A 127 8.51 -13.35 -38.18
CA GLN A 127 8.65 -11.94 -37.79
C GLN A 127 9.44 -11.83 -36.48
N THR A 128 9.08 -12.64 -35.48
CA THR A 128 9.79 -12.71 -34.20
C THR A 128 11.28 -13.01 -34.40
N TYR A 129 11.61 -13.95 -35.28
CA TYR A 129 12.99 -14.30 -35.58
C TYR A 129 13.76 -13.18 -36.28
N SER A 130 13.13 -12.49 -37.22
CA SER A 130 13.71 -11.34 -37.90
C SER A 130 14.02 -10.21 -36.92
N LEU A 131 13.08 -9.91 -36.02
CA LEU A 131 13.27 -8.92 -34.95
C LEU A 131 14.43 -9.32 -34.03
N TYR A 132 14.44 -10.57 -33.54
CA TYR A 132 15.54 -11.07 -32.70
C TYR A 132 16.90 -10.90 -33.36
N LYS A 133 17.04 -11.33 -34.62
CA LYS A 133 18.27 -11.19 -35.39
C LYS A 133 18.69 -9.71 -35.56
N SER A 134 17.72 -8.82 -35.78
CA SER A 134 17.93 -7.38 -35.89
C SER A 134 18.45 -6.79 -34.57
N MET A 135 17.79 -7.12 -33.45
CA MET A 135 18.18 -6.66 -32.10
C MET A 135 19.61 -7.09 -31.76
N ILE A 136 19.95 -8.37 -31.95
CA ILE A 136 21.30 -8.88 -31.66
C ILE A 136 22.37 -8.18 -32.52
N LYS A 137 22.08 -7.87 -33.79
CA LYS A 137 23.01 -7.14 -34.66
C LYS A 137 23.19 -5.68 -34.25
N ARG A 138 22.13 -5.05 -33.73
CA ARG A 138 22.07 -3.63 -33.36
C ARG A 138 22.37 -3.37 -31.88
N ILE A 139 22.66 -4.39 -31.07
CA ILE A 139 22.78 -4.25 -29.60
C ILE A 139 23.85 -3.26 -29.14
N PHE A 140 24.92 -3.07 -29.93
CA PHE A 140 25.99 -2.13 -29.61
C PHE A 140 25.68 -0.69 -30.06
N SER A 141 24.67 -0.50 -30.91
CA SER A 141 24.29 0.81 -31.47
C SER A 141 22.88 1.26 -31.11
N CYS A 142 22.04 0.38 -30.55
CA CYS A 142 20.67 0.64 -30.13
C CYS A 142 20.48 0.18 -28.67
N GLY A 143 19.87 1.03 -27.85
CA GLY A 143 19.71 0.79 -26.40
C GLY A 143 18.51 -0.10 -26.06
N PHE A 144 18.54 -1.36 -26.49
CA PHE A 144 17.53 -2.36 -26.10
C PHE A 144 17.67 -2.75 -24.63
N SER A 145 16.55 -3.03 -23.96
CA SER A 145 16.55 -3.55 -22.58
C SER A 145 16.66 -5.08 -22.55
N HIS A 146 17.07 -5.64 -21.40
CA HIS A 146 17.12 -7.09 -21.23
C HIS A 146 15.72 -7.73 -21.27
N LYS A 147 14.68 -6.97 -20.87
CA LYS A 147 13.28 -7.43 -20.90
C LYS A 147 12.78 -7.55 -22.34
N GLU A 148 13.14 -6.60 -23.21
CA GLU A 148 12.77 -6.61 -24.63
C GLU A 148 13.36 -7.83 -25.34
N ILE A 149 14.67 -8.06 -25.15
CA ILE A 149 15.36 -9.21 -25.75
C ILE A 149 14.78 -10.51 -25.18
N GLY A 150 14.56 -10.56 -23.87
CA GLY A 150 13.97 -11.70 -23.17
C GLY A 150 12.57 -12.06 -23.66
N LEU A 151 11.70 -11.07 -23.85
CA LEU A 151 10.36 -11.29 -24.38
C LEU A 151 10.42 -11.90 -25.79
N VAL A 152 11.31 -11.40 -26.66
CA VAL A 152 11.49 -11.98 -28.00
C VAL A 152 12.02 -13.42 -27.92
N MET A 153 12.90 -13.73 -26.97
CA MET A 153 13.38 -15.10 -26.73
C MET A 153 12.24 -16.03 -26.29
N LEU A 154 11.36 -15.58 -25.39
CA LEU A 154 10.16 -16.31 -24.98
C LEU A 154 9.19 -16.53 -26.14
N LEU A 155 8.97 -15.51 -26.99
CA LEU A 155 8.11 -15.63 -28.17
C LEU A 155 8.69 -16.59 -29.23
N LEU A 156 10.01 -16.76 -29.30
CA LEU A 156 10.65 -17.71 -30.21
C LEU A 156 10.55 -19.16 -29.76
N ASP A 157 10.48 -19.39 -28.45
CA ASP A 157 10.36 -20.72 -27.84
C ASP A 157 11.42 -21.73 -28.34
N ASN A 158 12.66 -21.24 -28.52
CA ASN A 158 13.78 -22.06 -28.99
C ASN A 158 15.11 -21.61 -28.37
N GLU A 159 15.34 -22.06 -27.14
CA GLU A 159 16.49 -21.64 -26.32
C GLU A 159 17.84 -21.91 -26.98
N THR A 160 17.98 -23.09 -27.61
CA THR A 160 19.22 -23.51 -28.26
C THR A 160 19.59 -22.58 -29.40
N MET A 161 18.61 -22.18 -30.21
CA MET A 161 18.83 -21.25 -31.32
C MET A 161 19.18 -19.85 -30.80
N CYS A 162 18.43 -19.36 -29.81
CA CYS A 162 18.69 -18.08 -29.17
C CYS A 162 20.13 -18.03 -28.64
N PHE A 163 20.53 -19.04 -27.85
CA PHE A 163 21.88 -19.12 -27.28
C PHE A 163 22.98 -19.16 -28.34
N LYS A 164 22.81 -19.95 -29.42
CA LYS A 164 23.79 -20.03 -30.52
C LYS A 164 24.05 -18.66 -31.16
N ARG A 165 23.02 -17.81 -31.30
CA ARG A 165 23.18 -16.46 -31.86
C ARG A 165 23.91 -15.50 -30.91
N LEU A 166 23.92 -15.78 -29.61
CA LEU A 166 24.59 -14.97 -28.59
C LEU A 166 26.06 -15.36 -28.37
N LEU A 167 26.51 -16.50 -28.90
CA LEU A 167 27.90 -16.96 -28.78
C LEU A 167 28.98 -15.91 -29.12
N PRO A 168 28.84 -15.07 -30.17
CA PRO A 168 29.83 -14.02 -30.45
C PRO A 168 29.96 -13.01 -29.30
N MET A 169 28.87 -12.71 -28.59
CA MET A 169 28.90 -11.81 -27.44
C MET A 169 29.56 -12.46 -26.23
N PHE A 170 29.33 -13.75 -26.00
CA PHE A 170 30.03 -14.51 -24.97
C PHE A 170 31.52 -14.61 -25.25
N SER A 171 31.94 -14.85 -26.49
CA SER A 171 33.35 -14.85 -26.87
C SER A 171 34.02 -13.50 -26.60
N ARG A 172 33.29 -12.40 -26.84
CA ARG A 172 33.75 -11.05 -26.49
C ARG A 172 33.87 -10.84 -24.98
N LEU A 173 32.88 -11.28 -24.20
CA LEU A 173 32.95 -11.28 -22.72
C LEU A 173 34.14 -12.09 -22.19
N THR A 174 34.37 -13.29 -22.71
CA THR A 174 35.54 -14.12 -22.35
C THR A 174 36.84 -13.38 -22.65
N THR A 175 36.92 -12.66 -23.77
CA THR A 175 38.09 -11.84 -24.12
C THR A 175 38.30 -10.71 -23.11
N TYR A 176 37.22 -10.05 -22.68
CA TYR A 176 37.28 -8.99 -21.68
C TYR A 176 37.74 -9.49 -20.31
N VAL A 177 37.20 -10.62 -19.86
CA VAL A 177 37.61 -11.27 -18.60
C VAL A 177 39.07 -11.70 -18.66
N THR A 178 39.48 -12.42 -19.72
CA THR A 178 40.84 -12.98 -19.82
C THR A 178 41.93 -11.92 -20.01
N ARG A 179 41.61 -10.80 -20.68
CA ARG A 179 42.58 -9.72 -20.95
C ARG A 179 42.42 -8.51 -20.03
N ASN A 180 41.47 -8.54 -19.09
CA ASN A 180 41.13 -7.42 -18.20
C ASN A 180 40.92 -6.09 -18.92
N LEU A 181 40.13 -6.10 -20.00
CA LEU A 181 39.89 -4.92 -20.85
C LEU A 181 38.61 -4.21 -20.44
N LEU A 182 38.59 -2.87 -20.43
CA LEU A 182 37.37 -2.07 -20.23
C LEU A 182 36.97 -1.37 -21.54
N ASP A 183 35.74 -1.61 -22.00
CA ASP A 183 35.16 -1.02 -23.22
C ASP A 183 33.67 -0.74 -22.95
N LYS A 184 33.12 0.39 -23.43
CA LYS A 184 31.70 0.77 -23.28
C LYS A 184 30.74 -0.33 -23.75
N ASN A 185 31.18 -1.18 -24.67
CA ASN A 185 30.42 -2.35 -25.14
C ASN A 185 30.18 -3.42 -24.05
N ILE A 186 30.85 -3.35 -22.90
CA ILE A 186 30.62 -4.28 -21.77
C ILE A 186 29.17 -4.22 -21.28
N VAL A 187 28.55 -3.05 -21.30
CA VAL A 187 27.16 -2.83 -20.84
C VAL A 187 26.18 -3.58 -21.75
N ALA A 188 26.37 -3.49 -23.07
CA ALA A 188 25.57 -4.24 -24.03
C ALA A 188 25.71 -5.76 -23.83
N CYS A 189 26.92 -6.23 -23.54
CA CYS A 189 27.15 -7.63 -23.19
C CYS A 189 26.47 -8.03 -21.86
N CYS A 190 26.42 -7.14 -20.87
CA CYS A 190 25.71 -7.34 -19.61
C CYS A 190 24.20 -7.48 -19.85
N ILE A 191 23.58 -6.56 -20.60
CA ILE A 191 22.14 -6.62 -20.96
C ILE A 191 21.76 -7.97 -21.60
N VAL A 192 22.62 -8.45 -22.51
CA VAL A 192 22.42 -9.73 -23.18
C VAL A 192 22.58 -10.90 -22.21
N LEU A 193 23.60 -10.86 -21.36
CA LEU A 193 23.81 -11.86 -20.33
C LEU A 193 22.63 -11.91 -19.34
N GLN A 194 22.11 -10.76 -18.90
CA GLN A 194 20.91 -10.68 -18.06
C GLN A 194 19.70 -11.35 -18.74
N SER A 195 19.52 -11.11 -20.05
CA SER A 195 18.45 -11.73 -20.83
C SER A 195 18.57 -13.26 -20.85
N VAL A 196 19.79 -13.78 -20.99
CA VAL A 196 20.05 -15.23 -20.93
C VAL A 196 19.78 -15.79 -19.54
N LEU A 197 20.34 -15.15 -18.50
CA LEU A 197 20.21 -15.60 -17.12
C LEU A 197 18.76 -15.60 -16.63
N LYS A 198 17.93 -14.67 -17.10
CA LYS A 198 16.53 -14.54 -16.66
C LYS A 198 15.55 -15.42 -17.43
N TYR A 199 15.77 -15.59 -18.74
CA TYR A 199 14.77 -16.21 -19.62
C TYR A 199 15.15 -17.59 -20.15
N ILE A 200 16.44 -17.95 -20.16
CA ILE A 200 16.94 -19.30 -20.55
C ILE A 200 18.13 -19.75 -19.66
N PRO A 201 17.95 -19.75 -18.33
CA PRO A 201 19.04 -19.96 -17.36
C PRO A 201 19.81 -21.27 -17.56
N ASP A 202 19.12 -22.32 -18.03
CA ASP A 202 19.69 -23.66 -18.17
C ASP A 202 20.90 -23.72 -19.11
N THR A 203 21.03 -22.75 -20.01
CA THR A 203 22.19 -22.65 -20.92
C THR A 203 23.52 -22.37 -20.21
N MET A 204 23.47 -21.94 -18.93
CA MET A 204 24.64 -21.66 -18.09
C MET A 204 24.98 -22.80 -17.12
N ASN A 205 24.18 -23.86 -17.04
CA ASN A 205 24.39 -25.00 -16.14
C ASN A 205 25.77 -25.65 -16.34
N GLY A 206 26.47 -25.93 -15.23
CA GLY A 206 27.80 -26.53 -15.22
C GLY A 206 28.95 -25.60 -15.59
N ARG A 207 28.74 -24.27 -15.60
CA ARG A 207 29.77 -23.26 -15.94
C ARG A 207 30.21 -22.43 -14.74
N ASP A 208 30.28 -23.06 -13.56
CA ASP A 208 30.57 -22.42 -12.27
C ASP A 208 31.81 -21.50 -12.30
N GLU A 209 32.93 -21.98 -12.83
CA GLU A 209 34.18 -21.20 -12.90
C GLU A 209 34.06 -19.95 -13.76
N TYR A 210 33.33 -20.05 -14.88
CA TYR A 210 33.09 -18.91 -15.77
C TYR A 210 32.19 -17.87 -15.09
N VAL A 211 31.13 -18.32 -14.41
CA VAL A 211 30.23 -17.45 -13.65
C VAL A 211 30.99 -16.72 -12.54
N LEU A 212 31.80 -17.42 -11.75
CA LEU A 212 32.62 -16.79 -10.70
C LEU A 212 33.65 -15.80 -11.26
N SER A 213 34.30 -16.14 -12.38
CA SER A 213 35.26 -15.25 -13.03
C SER A 213 34.59 -13.98 -13.54
N LEU A 214 33.37 -14.09 -14.09
CA LEU A 214 32.56 -12.94 -14.49
C LEU A 214 32.18 -12.07 -13.29
N ILE A 215 31.71 -12.67 -12.19
CA ILE A 215 31.39 -11.92 -10.97
C ILE A 215 32.61 -11.15 -10.48
N SER A 216 33.77 -11.81 -10.34
CA SER A 216 35.00 -11.16 -9.88
C SER A 216 35.44 -10.01 -10.79
N TYR A 217 35.35 -10.19 -12.11
CA TYR A 217 35.73 -9.18 -13.08
C TYR A 217 34.77 -7.97 -13.07
N LEU A 218 33.46 -8.20 -13.02
CA LEU A 218 32.47 -7.13 -12.97
C LEU A 218 32.55 -6.34 -11.64
N VAL A 219 32.82 -7.03 -10.52
CA VAL A 219 33.08 -6.40 -9.22
C VAL A 219 34.30 -5.49 -9.28
N ASP A 220 35.39 -5.94 -9.90
CA ASP A 220 36.62 -5.16 -10.06
C ASP A 220 36.40 -3.91 -10.93
N ILE A 221 35.55 -3.97 -11.96
CA ILE A 221 35.17 -2.79 -12.75
C ILE A 221 34.49 -1.74 -11.87
N VAL A 222 33.47 -2.12 -11.09
CA VAL A 222 32.69 -1.18 -10.29
C VAL A 222 33.42 -0.70 -9.03
N SER A 223 34.50 -1.39 -8.64
CA SER A 223 35.35 -1.01 -7.50
C SER A 223 36.42 0.03 -7.85
N ARG A 224 36.64 0.32 -9.14
CA ARG A 224 37.66 1.27 -9.60
C ARG A 224 37.02 2.60 -9.95
N HIS A 225 37.38 3.66 -9.22
CA HIS A 225 36.87 5.02 -9.51
C HIS A 225 37.19 5.48 -10.95
N THR A 226 38.32 5.05 -11.51
CA THR A 226 38.71 5.36 -12.90
C THR A 226 37.78 4.78 -13.96
N SER A 227 37.02 3.72 -13.64
CA SER A 227 36.03 3.15 -14.55
C SER A 227 34.89 4.12 -14.85
N PHE A 228 34.54 4.99 -13.90
CA PHE A 228 33.42 5.93 -14.01
C PHE A 228 33.71 7.15 -14.90
N MET A 229 34.96 7.28 -15.38
CA MET A 229 35.27 8.18 -16.50
C MET A 229 34.58 7.75 -17.81
N PHE A 230 34.22 6.46 -17.95
CA PHE A 230 33.63 5.89 -19.16
C PHE A 230 32.26 5.26 -18.92
N ILE A 231 31.95 4.89 -17.68
CA ILE A 231 30.71 4.24 -17.25
C ILE A 231 29.88 5.27 -16.48
N ASN A 232 28.70 5.59 -17.01
CA ASN A 232 27.77 6.47 -16.30
C ASN A 232 26.95 5.70 -15.25
N GLU A 233 26.09 6.42 -14.52
CA GLU A 233 25.28 5.84 -13.45
C GLU A 233 24.36 4.68 -13.90
N LYS A 234 23.75 4.83 -15.08
CA LYS A 234 22.84 3.83 -15.66
C LYS A 234 23.62 2.57 -16.06
N ASP A 235 24.78 2.77 -16.70
CA ASP A 235 25.66 1.69 -17.14
C ASP A 235 26.17 0.86 -15.94
N ALA A 236 26.53 1.52 -14.84
CA ALA A 236 26.92 0.84 -13.60
C ALA A 236 25.75 0.03 -13.00
N GLY A 237 24.53 0.57 -13.04
CA GLY A 237 23.32 -0.13 -12.60
C GLY A 237 23.10 -1.45 -13.36
N GLU A 238 23.33 -1.47 -14.68
CA GLU A 238 23.26 -2.70 -15.48
C GLU A 238 24.34 -3.71 -15.09
N ILE A 239 25.56 -3.27 -14.79
CA ILE A 239 26.64 -4.15 -14.34
C ILE A 239 26.30 -4.78 -12.98
N ILE A 240 25.86 -3.96 -12.01
CA ILE A 240 25.49 -4.41 -10.67
C ILE A 240 24.29 -5.37 -10.71
N SER A 241 23.28 -5.07 -11.53
CA SER A 241 22.15 -5.98 -11.75
C SER A 241 22.61 -7.33 -12.34
N THR A 242 23.61 -7.31 -13.22
CA THR A 242 24.21 -8.54 -13.78
C THR A 242 24.94 -9.34 -12.71
N ILE A 243 25.71 -8.70 -11.84
CA ILE A 243 26.37 -9.35 -10.69
C ILE A 243 25.32 -10.02 -9.80
N ASP A 244 24.22 -9.33 -9.50
CA ASP A 244 23.15 -9.87 -8.65
C ASP A 244 22.46 -11.09 -9.28
N LEU A 245 22.20 -11.07 -10.59
CA LEU A 245 21.63 -12.23 -11.29
C LEU A 245 22.60 -13.41 -11.33
N LEU A 246 23.89 -13.16 -11.60
CA LEU A 246 24.92 -14.20 -11.58
C LEU A 246 25.07 -14.83 -10.20
N SER A 247 24.89 -14.06 -9.12
CA SER A 247 25.03 -14.58 -7.76
C SER A 247 23.83 -15.39 -7.26
N ARG A 248 22.72 -15.42 -8.03
CA ARG A 248 21.57 -16.30 -7.79
C ARG A 248 21.67 -17.64 -8.53
N PHE A 249 22.76 -17.84 -9.29
CA PHE A 249 22.95 -19.05 -10.07
C PHE A 249 23.18 -20.26 -9.17
N HIS A 250 22.61 -21.42 -9.55
CA HIS A 250 22.84 -22.66 -8.82
C HIS A 250 24.22 -23.23 -9.20
N PHE A 251 25.19 -23.09 -8.30
CA PHE A 251 26.52 -23.68 -8.49
C PHE A 251 26.49 -25.18 -8.21
N THR A 252 27.17 -25.96 -9.06
CA THR A 252 27.33 -27.42 -8.88
C THR A 252 28.41 -27.75 -7.84
N THR A 253 29.31 -26.80 -7.57
CA THR A 253 30.43 -26.89 -6.64
C THR A 253 30.30 -25.90 -5.49
N SER A 254 30.97 -26.17 -4.36
CA SER A 254 31.01 -25.21 -3.25
C SER A 254 31.86 -24.00 -3.63
N VAL A 255 31.22 -22.84 -3.74
CA VAL A 255 31.86 -21.58 -4.13
C VAL A 255 32.19 -20.65 -2.96
N SER A 256 31.94 -21.09 -1.73
CA SER A 256 32.01 -20.24 -0.52
C SER A 256 33.40 -19.67 -0.25
N LYS A 257 34.48 -20.43 -0.50
CA LYS A 257 35.86 -19.95 -0.33
C LYS A 257 36.23 -18.85 -1.33
N THR A 258 35.93 -19.06 -2.61
CA THR A 258 36.20 -18.06 -3.66
C THR A 258 35.37 -16.80 -3.41
N SER A 259 34.08 -16.98 -3.08
CA SER A 259 33.16 -15.88 -2.76
C SER A 259 33.60 -15.11 -1.50
N SER A 260 34.17 -15.80 -0.50
CA SER A 260 34.75 -15.15 0.67
C SER A 260 35.98 -14.31 0.30
N GLY A 261 36.81 -14.82 -0.62
CA GLY A 261 37.92 -14.06 -1.19
C GLY A 261 37.45 -12.79 -1.91
N ILE A 262 36.42 -12.91 -2.75
CA ILE A 262 35.80 -11.77 -3.43
C ILE A 262 35.26 -10.76 -2.41
N LEU A 263 34.53 -11.21 -1.38
CA LEU A 263 34.00 -10.31 -0.35
C LEU A 263 35.12 -9.60 0.42
N LYS A 264 36.19 -10.30 0.79
CA LYS A 264 37.35 -9.68 1.46
C LYS A 264 37.98 -8.59 0.60
N GLU A 265 38.14 -8.84 -0.70
CA GLU A 265 38.67 -7.83 -1.63
C GLU A 265 37.72 -6.63 -1.74
N VAL A 266 36.40 -6.86 -1.85
CA VAL A 266 35.37 -5.79 -1.87
C VAL A 266 35.45 -4.92 -0.61
N ILE A 267 35.55 -5.53 0.57
CA ILE A 267 35.68 -4.80 1.84
C ILE A 267 37.01 -4.04 1.90
N PHE A 268 38.12 -4.66 1.51
CA PHE A 268 39.42 -4.00 1.47
C PHE A 268 39.42 -2.77 0.54
N ARG A 269 38.77 -2.87 -0.62
CA ARG A 269 38.60 -1.74 -1.55
C ARG A 269 37.75 -0.63 -0.96
N LEU A 270 36.66 -0.99 -0.28
CA LEU A 270 35.80 -0.03 0.42
C LEU A 270 36.60 0.73 1.48
N GLU A 271 37.36 0.02 2.32
CA GLU A 271 38.23 0.61 3.34
C GLU A 271 39.26 1.55 2.71
N SER A 272 39.94 1.11 1.64
CA SER A 272 40.91 1.94 0.91
C SER A 272 40.29 3.22 0.34
N LEU A 273 39.08 3.16 -0.23
CA LEU A 273 38.38 4.34 -0.76
C LEU A 273 37.90 5.26 0.37
N SER A 274 37.53 4.71 1.53
CA SER A 274 36.98 5.46 2.67
C SER A 274 38.02 6.07 3.61
N SER A 275 39.25 5.57 3.61
CA SER A 275 40.32 6.05 4.48
C SER A 275 40.88 7.44 4.12
N GLY A 276 40.59 7.96 2.91
CA GLY A 276 40.99 9.28 2.45
C GLY A 276 39.84 10.28 2.47
N SER A 277 40.14 11.58 2.36
CA SER A 277 39.11 12.58 2.05
C SER A 277 38.64 12.37 0.61
N MET A 278 37.45 11.77 0.43
CA MET A 278 36.82 11.61 -0.89
C MET A 278 36.62 13.00 -1.49
N SER A 279 37.41 13.30 -2.51
CA SER A 279 37.48 14.63 -3.12
C SER A 279 36.80 14.66 -4.48
N LEU A 280 36.62 13.49 -5.09
CA LEU A 280 36.02 13.33 -6.41
C LEU A 280 34.65 12.65 -6.32
N TYR A 281 33.74 13.03 -7.21
CA TYR A 281 32.42 12.41 -7.32
C TYR A 281 32.53 10.92 -7.67
N GLU A 282 33.49 10.55 -8.52
CA GLU A 282 33.74 9.17 -8.96
C GLU A 282 34.20 8.27 -7.81
N GLU A 283 34.87 8.82 -6.80
CA GLU A 283 35.26 8.09 -5.59
C GLU A 283 34.02 7.76 -4.74
N VAL A 284 33.17 8.76 -4.53
CA VAL A 284 31.88 8.58 -3.84
C VAL A 284 31.01 7.57 -4.59
N PHE A 285 30.94 7.69 -5.92
CA PHE A 285 30.13 6.81 -6.74
C PHE A 285 30.66 5.37 -6.75
N ALA A 286 31.99 5.18 -6.76
CA ALA A 286 32.61 3.87 -6.59
C ALA A 286 32.24 3.23 -5.25
N VAL A 287 32.30 3.98 -4.15
CA VAL A 287 31.89 3.49 -2.82
C VAL A 287 30.45 3.00 -2.82
N VAL A 288 29.53 3.76 -3.43
CA VAL A 288 28.13 3.35 -3.56
C VAL A 288 28.00 2.06 -4.37
N CYS A 289 28.65 1.97 -5.52
CA CYS A 289 28.60 0.77 -6.36
C CYS A 289 29.17 -0.46 -5.65
N VAL A 290 30.28 -0.31 -4.92
CA VAL A 290 30.90 -1.37 -4.11
C VAL A 290 29.93 -1.89 -3.06
N LEU A 291 29.28 -0.98 -2.31
CA LEU A 291 28.26 -1.35 -1.33
C LEU A 291 27.11 -2.13 -1.98
N GLU A 292 26.63 -1.71 -3.15
CA GLU A 292 25.54 -2.41 -3.84
C GLU A 292 25.88 -3.83 -4.28
N THR A 293 27.17 -4.19 -4.39
CA THR A 293 27.59 -5.57 -4.72
C THR A 293 27.65 -6.49 -3.50
N ILE A 294 27.84 -5.96 -2.28
CA ILE A 294 28.03 -6.77 -1.06
C ILE A 294 26.89 -7.77 -0.85
N PRO A 295 25.59 -7.37 -0.92
CA PRO A 295 24.47 -8.31 -0.76
C PRO A 295 24.54 -9.51 -1.70
N SER A 296 24.88 -9.27 -2.98
CA SER A 296 24.97 -10.30 -3.99
C SER A 296 26.09 -11.30 -3.69
N ILE A 297 27.24 -10.84 -3.17
CA ILE A 297 28.36 -11.71 -2.80
C ILE A 297 28.08 -12.46 -1.49
N CYS A 298 27.46 -11.81 -0.49
CA CYS A 298 27.07 -12.46 0.76
C CYS A 298 26.13 -13.65 0.54
N ARG A 299 25.24 -13.58 -0.46
CA ARG A 299 24.35 -14.68 -0.85
C ARG A 299 25.10 -15.97 -1.22
N LEU A 300 26.31 -15.86 -1.77
CA LEU A 300 27.14 -17.00 -2.18
C LEU A 300 27.85 -17.71 -1.02
N LEU A 301 27.70 -17.22 0.22
CA LEU A 301 28.42 -17.70 1.42
C LEU A 301 27.61 -18.67 2.29
N GLU A 302 26.61 -19.38 1.73
CA GLU A 302 25.71 -20.29 2.46
C GLU A 302 26.41 -21.11 3.57
N GLY A 303 25.91 -21.03 4.82
CA GLY A 303 26.40 -21.84 5.95
C GLY A 303 27.66 -21.30 6.65
N SER A 304 27.52 -20.13 7.29
CA SER A 304 28.54 -19.24 7.90
C SER A 304 29.39 -19.79 9.06
N ALA A 305 29.62 -21.10 9.19
CA ALA A 305 30.35 -21.66 10.34
C ALA A 305 31.88 -21.42 10.32
N GLY A 306 32.46 -20.85 9.24
CA GLY A 306 33.91 -20.72 9.06
C GLY A 306 34.45 -19.34 8.67
N PHE A 307 33.60 -18.35 8.45
CA PHE A 307 34.02 -16.99 8.07
C PHE A 307 33.59 -15.99 9.14
N ASN A 308 34.42 -14.99 9.42
CA ASN A 308 34.09 -13.89 10.30
C ASN A 308 34.26 -12.56 9.57
N PHE A 309 33.15 -11.83 9.41
CA PHE A 309 33.10 -10.50 8.80
C PHE A 309 32.63 -9.42 9.80
N SER A 310 32.82 -9.66 11.11
CA SER A 310 32.42 -8.70 12.16
C SER A 310 33.11 -7.34 12.03
N SER A 311 34.39 -7.32 11.66
CA SER A 311 35.13 -6.07 11.43
C SER A 311 34.60 -5.29 10.23
N ALA A 312 34.21 -6.00 9.17
CA ALA A 312 33.56 -5.40 8.01
C ALA A 312 32.24 -4.75 8.41
N TYR A 313 31.39 -5.47 9.16
CA TYR A 313 30.13 -4.94 9.67
C TYR A 313 30.33 -3.63 10.47
N SER A 314 31.26 -3.64 11.44
CA SER A 314 31.56 -2.45 12.25
C SER A 314 32.09 -1.28 11.41
N SER A 315 32.93 -1.56 10.41
CA SER A 315 33.50 -0.53 9.52
C SER A 315 32.42 0.08 8.61
N LEU A 316 31.53 -0.73 8.06
CA LEU A 316 30.40 -0.26 7.24
C LEU A 316 29.44 0.61 8.05
N GLN A 317 29.19 0.28 9.32
CA GLN A 317 28.29 1.06 10.17
C GLN A 317 28.81 2.49 10.40
N GLY A 318 30.13 2.63 10.64
CA GLY A 318 30.78 3.93 10.82
C GLY A 318 31.00 4.72 9.53
N LEU A 319 30.73 4.14 8.35
CA LEU A 319 30.94 4.79 7.08
C LEU A 319 29.98 5.98 6.90
N THR A 320 30.55 7.14 6.59
CA THR A 320 29.82 8.37 6.29
C THR A 320 30.36 8.98 5.00
N LEU A 321 29.48 9.64 4.23
CA LEU A 321 29.89 10.40 3.05
C LEU A 321 29.96 11.88 3.37
N GLN A 322 31.06 12.51 2.99
CA GLN A 322 31.20 13.96 3.03
C GLN A 322 30.77 14.55 1.69
N ARG A 323 30.05 15.68 1.74
CA ARG A 323 29.59 16.37 0.53
C ARG A 323 30.79 16.89 -0.25
N VAL A 324 30.82 16.56 -1.55
CA VAL A 324 31.79 17.10 -2.50
C VAL A 324 31.32 18.48 -2.94
N GLU A 325 32.13 19.52 -2.74
CA GLU A 325 31.76 20.93 -2.98
C GLU A 325 31.31 21.23 -4.41
N GLN A 326 31.80 20.45 -5.38
CA GLN A 326 31.59 20.67 -6.81
C GLN A 326 30.27 20.09 -7.33
N VAL A 327 29.53 19.34 -6.51
CA VAL A 327 28.30 18.63 -6.91
C VAL A 327 27.06 19.44 -6.50
N GLY A 328 26.13 19.59 -7.46
CA GLY A 328 24.85 20.25 -7.22
C GLY A 328 24.04 19.55 -6.12
N LEU A 329 23.20 20.31 -5.41
CA LEU A 329 22.41 19.78 -4.29
C LEU A 329 21.55 18.57 -4.69
N ASP A 330 20.84 18.64 -5.81
CA ASP A 330 19.97 17.54 -6.25
C ASP A 330 20.74 16.27 -6.63
N GLU A 331 21.91 16.42 -7.25
CA GLU A 331 22.76 15.29 -7.61
C GLU A 331 23.39 14.66 -6.36
N TRP A 332 23.81 15.50 -5.40
CA TRP A 332 24.28 15.05 -4.10
C TRP A 332 23.19 14.29 -3.34
N ASP A 333 21.97 14.81 -3.28
CA ASP A 333 20.84 14.15 -2.64
C ASP A 333 20.56 12.79 -3.29
N ARG A 334 20.60 12.70 -4.62
CA ARG A 334 20.39 11.44 -5.36
C ARG A 334 21.43 10.39 -4.94
N ILE A 335 22.72 10.75 -4.96
CA ILE A 335 23.79 9.78 -4.63
C ILE A 335 23.83 9.46 -3.13
N HIS A 336 23.54 10.43 -2.26
CA HIS A 336 23.50 10.22 -0.81
C HIS A 336 22.36 9.28 -0.41
N ASN A 337 21.17 9.44 -0.98
CA ASN A 337 20.07 8.48 -0.73
C ASN A 337 20.43 7.08 -1.24
N ARG A 338 21.04 6.98 -2.44
CA ARG A 338 21.49 5.69 -2.99
C ARG A 338 22.55 5.03 -2.08
N PHE A 339 23.49 5.82 -1.56
CA PHE A 339 24.47 5.39 -0.59
C PHE A 339 23.82 4.81 0.68
N LEU A 340 22.88 5.54 1.29
CA LEU A 340 22.23 5.07 2.52
C LEU A 340 21.49 3.75 2.29
N VAL A 341 20.75 3.64 1.19
CA VAL A 341 20.07 2.38 0.82
C VAL A 341 21.08 1.24 0.65
N ALA A 342 22.20 1.47 -0.05
CA ALA A 342 23.24 0.48 -0.26
C ALA A 342 23.95 0.09 1.05
N LYS A 343 24.25 1.05 1.92
CA LYS A 343 24.85 0.86 3.25
C LYS A 343 23.99 -0.06 4.09
N TYR A 344 22.71 0.26 4.27
CA TYR A 344 21.82 -0.53 5.13
C TYR A 344 21.47 -1.89 4.55
N ARG A 345 21.35 -2.02 3.22
CA ARG A 345 21.21 -3.34 2.56
C ARG A 345 22.45 -4.22 2.75
N SER A 346 23.64 -3.63 2.74
CA SER A 346 24.90 -4.33 3.01
C SER A 346 25.00 -4.78 4.47
N LEU A 347 24.62 -3.91 5.42
CA LEU A 347 24.55 -4.26 6.84
C LEU A 347 23.55 -5.38 7.11
N GLU A 348 22.38 -5.36 6.48
CA GLU A 348 21.39 -6.44 6.56
C GLU A 348 21.97 -7.76 6.04
N SER A 349 22.71 -7.74 4.93
CA SER A 349 23.36 -8.93 4.37
C SER A 349 24.51 -9.46 5.23
N LEU A 350 25.19 -8.57 5.96
CA LEU A 350 26.24 -8.90 6.93
C LEU A 350 25.71 -9.19 8.33
N HIS A 351 24.38 -9.11 8.55
CA HIS A 351 23.74 -9.35 9.84
C HIS A 351 24.17 -10.65 10.55
N PRO A 352 24.43 -11.78 9.86
CA PRO A 352 24.93 -12.98 10.52
C PRO A 352 26.25 -12.81 11.30
N TRP A 353 27.04 -11.79 10.97
CA TRP A 353 28.31 -11.46 11.64
C TRP A 353 28.24 -10.19 12.48
N LYS A 354 27.03 -9.68 12.75
CA LYS A 354 26.79 -8.48 13.54
C LYS A 354 27.31 -8.63 14.97
N THR A 355 28.04 -7.62 15.44
CA THR A 355 28.49 -7.49 16.83
C THR A 355 27.52 -6.64 17.65
N SER A 356 27.16 -5.47 17.14
CA SER A 356 26.18 -4.54 17.71
C SER A 356 25.54 -3.72 16.60
N PHE A 357 24.40 -3.07 16.86
CA PHE A 357 23.82 -2.08 15.96
C PHE A 357 23.90 -0.70 16.62
N ASP A 358 24.78 0.16 16.11
CA ASP A 358 24.81 1.59 16.44
C ASP A 358 23.54 2.31 15.94
N ARG A 359 22.59 2.46 16.86
CA ARG A 359 21.31 3.16 16.65
C ARG A 359 21.50 4.66 16.42
N ILE A 360 22.52 5.27 17.03
CA ILE A 360 22.75 6.72 16.94
C ILE A 360 23.16 7.07 15.51
N MET A 361 24.10 6.31 14.95
CA MET A 361 24.49 6.47 13.54
C MET A 361 23.30 6.23 12.60
N PHE A 362 22.47 5.22 12.87
CA PHE A 362 21.25 4.98 12.10
C PHE A 362 20.29 6.16 12.11
N TYR A 363 19.97 6.72 13.27
CA TYR A 363 19.05 7.86 13.35
C TYR A 363 19.60 9.11 12.70
N ASN A 364 20.90 9.40 12.86
CA ASN A 364 21.56 10.50 12.18
C ASN A 364 21.51 10.36 10.65
N ASP A 365 21.68 9.14 10.13
CA ASP A 365 21.59 8.86 8.70
C ASP A 365 20.16 9.05 8.19
N ILE A 366 19.16 8.58 8.96
CA ILE A 366 17.73 8.70 8.62
C ILE A 366 17.26 10.15 8.66
N GLU A 367 17.68 10.94 9.66
CA GLU A 367 17.37 12.37 9.73
C GLU A 367 17.89 13.15 8.50
N ARG A 368 19.04 12.74 7.97
CA ARG A 368 19.66 13.35 6.78
C ARG A 368 19.14 12.77 5.47
N ALA A 369 18.31 11.73 5.50
CA ALA A 369 17.77 11.13 4.29
C ALA A 369 16.60 11.95 3.75
N ARG A 370 16.61 12.24 2.44
CA ARG A 370 15.48 12.91 1.78
C ARG A 370 14.27 11.98 1.64
N HIS A 371 14.54 10.68 1.47
CA HIS A 371 13.52 9.63 1.37
C HIS A 371 13.81 8.50 2.35
N PRO A 372 13.51 8.68 3.66
CA PRO A 372 13.71 7.65 4.68
C PRO A 372 13.07 6.31 4.33
N SER A 373 11.91 6.32 3.66
CA SER A 373 11.18 5.11 3.25
C SER A 373 12.07 4.12 2.50
N LYS A 374 12.94 4.61 1.61
CA LYS A 374 13.81 3.77 0.77
C LYS A 374 14.83 3.01 1.60
N VAL A 375 15.35 3.63 2.66
CA VAL A 375 16.28 3.00 3.61
C VAL A 375 15.54 2.00 4.47
N LEU A 376 14.36 2.37 4.99
CA LEU A 376 13.55 1.52 5.86
C LEU A 376 13.07 0.24 5.15
N ARG A 377 12.80 0.31 3.84
CA ARG A 377 12.38 -0.85 3.02
C ARG A 377 13.43 -1.94 2.88
N VAL A 378 14.72 -1.63 2.99
CA VAL A 378 15.79 -2.64 2.86
C VAL A 378 16.12 -3.35 4.17
N LEU A 379 15.50 -2.93 5.27
CA LEU A 379 15.70 -3.55 6.58
C LEU A 379 14.75 -4.74 6.75
N GLU A 380 15.27 -5.87 7.22
CA GLU A 380 14.47 -7.06 7.53
C GLU A 380 14.72 -7.49 8.97
N SER A 381 15.89 -8.07 9.26
CA SER A 381 16.33 -8.51 10.58
C SER A 381 16.69 -7.32 11.47
N LEU A 382 17.34 -6.30 10.90
CA LEU A 382 17.77 -5.10 11.63
C LEU A 382 16.61 -4.28 12.19
N LYS A 383 15.38 -4.46 11.66
CA LYS A 383 14.17 -3.85 12.23
C LYS A 383 13.99 -4.17 13.71
N ARG A 384 14.44 -5.34 14.18
CA ARG A 384 14.34 -5.74 15.59
C ARG A 384 15.21 -4.92 16.52
N ASP A 385 16.25 -4.28 16.00
CA ASP A 385 17.18 -3.46 16.77
C ASP A 385 16.76 -2.00 16.86
N ILE A 386 15.69 -1.61 16.19
CA ILE A 386 15.20 -0.24 16.12
C ILE A 386 14.32 0.10 17.32
N SER A 387 14.46 1.31 17.86
CA SER A 387 13.57 1.85 18.89
C SER A 387 12.64 2.92 18.33
N TRP A 388 11.33 2.71 18.47
CA TRP A 388 10.33 3.69 18.05
C TRP A 388 10.25 4.93 18.94
N SER A 389 10.78 4.87 20.17
CA SER A 389 10.86 6.04 21.07
C SER A 389 11.55 7.23 20.42
N ASP A 390 12.57 6.97 19.61
CA ASP A 390 13.37 8.00 18.93
C ASP A 390 12.81 8.25 17.53
N MET A 391 12.38 7.18 16.83
CA MET A 391 11.89 7.29 15.45
C MET A 391 10.56 8.01 15.31
N ILE A 392 9.69 7.98 16.33
CA ILE A 392 8.40 8.67 16.28
C ILE A 392 8.55 10.17 16.06
N VAL A 393 9.64 10.78 16.55
CA VAL A 393 9.90 12.22 16.37
C VAL A 393 10.09 12.55 14.88
N PHE A 394 10.81 11.70 14.14
CA PHE A 394 11.01 11.88 12.71
C PHE A 394 9.74 11.56 11.92
N ALA A 395 9.02 10.49 12.30
CA ALA A 395 7.78 10.08 11.63
C ALA A 395 6.67 11.13 11.74
N CYS A 396 6.60 11.84 12.87
CA CYS A 396 5.62 12.91 13.11
C CYS A 396 6.00 14.26 12.46
N HIS A 397 7.15 14.38 11.79
CA HIS A 397 7.57 15.63 11.18
C HIS A 397 6.65 16.01 10.00
N PRO A 398 6.05 17.21 9.99
CA PRO A 398 5.15 17.62 8.92
C PRO A 398 5.81 17.55 7.53
N GLY A 399 5.13 16.94 6.56
CA GLY A 399 5.59 16.82 5.18
C GLY A 399 6.48 15.61 4.89
N LEU A 400 6.90 14.86 5.91
CA LEU A 400 7.60 13.57 5.73
C LEU A 400 6.72 12.36 6.07
N GLN A 401 5.54 12.56 6.65
CA GLN A 401 4.70 11.49 7.20
C GLN A 401 4.38 10.36 6.22
N GLU A 402 4.25 10.67 4.92
CA GLU A 402 4.03 9.66 3.87
C GLU A 402 5.16 8.62 3.81
N GLU A 403 6.42 9.06 3.95
CA GLU A 403 7.62 8.21 3.89
C GLU A 403 7.69 7.17 5.04
N TRP A 404 6.87 7.35 6.07
CA TRP A 404 6.86 6.52 7.27
C TRP A 404 5.66 5.57 7.36
N LEU A 405 4.63 5.77 6.52
CA LEU A 405 3.36 5.04 6.60
C LEU A 405 3.57 3.52 6.62
N ALA A 406 4.23 2.98 5.60
CA ALA A 406 4.41 1.53 5.47
C ALA A 406 5.21 0.93 6.65
N PHE A 407 6.17 1.68 7.19
CA PHE A 407 7.03 1.23 8.28
C PHE A 407 6.33 1.32 9.65
N MET A 408 5.52 2.36 9.87
CA MET A 408 4.70 2.57 11.07
C MET A 408 3.71 1.41 11.28
N PHE A 409 3.12 0.90 10.20
CA PHE A 409 2.16 -0.19 10.24
C PHE A 409 2.79 -1.55 9.90
N ASP A 410 4.11 -1.73 10.09
CA ASP A 410 4.77 -3.02 9.88
C ASP A 410 4.32 -4.05 10.93
N SER A 411 3.98 -5.26 10.46
CA SER A 411 3.53 -6.40 11.28
C SER A 411 4.50 -6.80 12.40
N LEU A 412 5.79 -6.48 12.29
CA LEU A 412 6.80 -6.74 13.31
C LEU A 412 6.55 -5.89 14.57
N PHE A 413 6.25 -4.60 14.41
CA PHE A 413 6.19 -3.65 15.52
C PHE A 413 4.84 -3.64 16.21
N VAL A 414 3.77 -3.80 15.44
CA VAL A 414 2.37 -3.69 15.90
C VAL A 414 1.95 -4.81 16.86
N LYS A 415 2.77 -5.87 16.96
CA LYS A 415 2.66 -6.91 17.99
C LYS A 415 3.03 -6.38 19.38
N ASN A 416 3.87 -5.35 19.47
CA ASN A 416 4.20 -4.70 20.73
C ASN A 416 3.08 -3.70 21.11
N PRO A 417 2.42 -3.87 22.27
CA PRO A 417 1.39 -2.93 22.74
C PRO A 417 1.86 -1.47 22.84
N GLU A 418 3.13 -1.23 23.18
CA GLU A 418 3.69 0.13 23.27
C GLU A 418 3.69 0.83 21.92
N HIS A 419 3.83 0.07 20.83
CA HIS A 419 3.86 0.61 19.47
C HIS A 419 2.54 1.29 19.08
N LEU A 420 1.43 0.87 19.68
CA LEU A 420 0.13 1.50 19.47
C LEU A 420 0.08 2.94 19.98
N VAL A 421 0.88 3.29 21.00
CA VAL A 421 1.04 4.69 21.44
C VAL A 421 1.69 5.52 20.32
N TYR A 422 2.69 4.97 19.62
CA TYR A 422 3.35 5.66 18.52
C TYR A 422 2.43 5.82 17.31
N ILE A 423 1.58 4.82 17.02
CA ILE A 423 0.55 4.95 15.98
C ILE A 423 -0.45 6.07 16.33
N GLU A 424 -0.89 6.17 17.58
CA GLU A 424 -1.77 7.27 18.01
C GLU A 424 -1.11 8.63 17.79
N LEU A 425 0.14 8.81 18.25
CA LEU A 425 0.89 10.05 18.06
C LEU A 425 1.07 10.39 16.59
N PHE A 426 1.36 9.39 15.76
CA PHE A 426 1.53 9.57 14.33
C PHE A 426 0.22 9.99 13.65
N VAL A 427 -0.89 9.29 13.92
CA VAL A 427 -2.22 9.63 13.41
C VAL A 427 -2.64 11.04 13.87
N GLU A 428 -2.32 11.41 15.11
CA GLU A 428 -2.58 12.74 15.62
C GLU A 428 -1.77 13.80 14.88
N SER A 429 -0.50 13.54 14.58
CA SER A 429 0.41 14.43 13.85
C SER A 429 0.00 14.69 12.39
N ILE A 430 -0.67 13.71 11.74
CA ILE A 430 -1.18 13.86 10.36
C ILE A 430 -2.18 15.03 10.27
N GLY A 431 -2.85 15.38 11.37
CA GLY A 431 -3.78 16.51 11.39
C GLY A 431 -5.04 16.22 10.57
N SER A 432 -5.26 17.00 9.51
CA SER A 432 -6.45 16.95 8.66
C SER A 432 -6.20 16.48 7.21
N GLN A 433 -5.01 15.95 6.91
CA GLN A 433 -4.66 15.49 5.56
C GLN A 433 -5.44 14.22 5.19
N PRO A 434 -6.43 14.28 4.26
CA PRO A 434 -7.34 13.17 4.03
C PRO A 434 -6.68 11.93 3.43
N ASP A 435 -5.67 12.09 2.58
CA ASP A 435 -4.93 10.98 1.95
C ASP A 435 -4.21 10.13 2.99
N LEU A 436 -3.39 10.77 3.84
CA LEU A 436 -2.63 10.07 4.87
C LEU A 436 -3.52 9.41 5.92
N LEU A 437 -4.65 10.02 6.28
CA LEU A 437 -5.63 9.41 7.18
C LEU A 437 -6.27 8.17 6.57
N LEU A 438 -6.64 8.24 5.29
CA LEU A 438 -7.20 7.11 4.56
C LEU A 438 -6.19 5.95 4.45
N TYR A 439 -4.95 6.24 4.07
CA TYR A 439 -3.89 5.24 4.00
C TYR A 439 -3.57 4.63 5.36
N SER A 440 -3.53 5.45 6.41
CA SER A 440 -3.34 4.97 7.79
C SER A 440 -4.45 4.00 8.21
N GLY A 441 -5.70 4.32 7.94
CA GLY A 441 -6.83 3.44 8.23
C GLY A 441 -6.79 2.14 7.44
N TYR A 442 -6.47 2.21 6.15
CA TYR A 442 -6.32 1.03 5.30
C TYR A 442 -5.20 0.10 5.81
N LEU A 443 -4.03 0.67 6.10
CA LEU A 443 -2.89 -0.10 6.62
C LEU A 443 -3.21 -0.72 7.98
N LEU A 444 -3.79 0.06 8.91
CA LEU A 444 -4.23 -0.45 10.21
C LEU A 444 -5.18 -1.63 10.09
N ILE A 445 -6.16 -1.57 9.18
CA ILE A 445 -7.11 -2.66 8.94
C ILE A 445 -6.40 -3.90 8.37
N LYS A 446 -5.44 -3.73 7.45
CA LYS A 446 -4.67 -4.84 6.85
C LYS A 446 -3.94 -5.66 7.93
N ILE A 447 -3.41 -4.99 8.96
CA ILE A 447 -2.66 -5.64 10.05
C ILE A 447 -3.49 -5.90 11.31
N PHE A 448 -4.79 -5.57 11.30
CA PHE A 448 -5.61 -5.51 12.51
C PHE A 448 -5.69 -6.84 13.27
N GLY A 449 -5.70 -7.95 12.53
CA GLY A 449 -5.68 -9.31 13.08
C GLY A 449 -4.38 -9.69 13.78
N HIS A 450 -3.29 -8.96 13.56
CA HIS A 450 -2.00 -9.18 14.23
C HIS A 450 -1.85 -8.40 15.55
N ILE A 451 -2.82 -7.54 15.88
CA ILE A 451 -2.81 -6.73 17.10
C ILE A 451 -3.71 -7.42 18.13
N GLU A 452 -3.14 -7.95 19.20
CA GLU A 452 -3.90 -8.66 20.23
C GLU A 452 -4.56 -7.72 21.24
N THR A 453 -4.05 -6.49 21.37
CA THR A 453 -4.50 -5.54 22.39
C THR A 453 -5.82 -4.87 22.01
N GLU A 454 -6.69 -4.61 22.99
CA GLU A 454 -7.94 -3.85 22.79
C GLU A 454 -7.70 -2.39 22.40
N LYS A 455 -6.50 -1.84 22.69
CA LYS A 455 -6.17 -0.44 22.36
C LYS A 455 -6.29 -0.15 20.86
N LYS A 456 -6.16 -1.16 20.00
CA LYS A 456 -6.38 -1.04 18.55
C LYS A 456 -7.75 -0.48 18.18
N TRP A 457 -8.78 -0.79 18.98
CA TRP A 457 -10.14 -0.31 18.76
C TRP A 457 -10.22 1.20 18.97
N ASN A 458 -9.52 1.75 19.97
CA ASN A 458 -9.48 3.19 20.20
C ASN A 458 -8.87 3.95 19.02
N ILE A 459 -7.79 3.44 18.45
CA ILE A 459 -7.15 4.02 17.26
C ILE A 459 -8.11 4.02 16.07
N LEU A 460 -8.82 2.90 15.86
CA LEU A 460 -9.79 2.78 14.77
C LEU A 460 -10.98 3.74 14.94
N VAL A 461 -11.46 3.89 16.18
CA VAL A 461 -12.50 4.86 16.56
C VAL A 461 -12.00 6.28 16.31
N ASP A 462 -10.78 6.61 16.71
CA ASP A 462 -10.17 7.93 16.51
C ASP A 462 -10.05 8.27 15.02
N LEU A 463 -9.59 7.31 14.19
CA LEU A 463 -9.54 7.47 12.73
C LEU A 463 -10.93 7.68 12.12
N PHE A 464 -11.94 6.96 12.60
CA PHE A 464 -13.32 7.11 12.11
C PHE A 464 -13.89 8.49 12.43
N LEU A 465 -13.70 8.95 13.67
CA LEU A 465 -14.24 10.22 14.17
C LEU A 465 -13.40 11.43 13.71
N ARG A 466 -12.18 11.20 13.20
CA ARG A 466 -11.31 12.26 12.70
C ARG A 466 -11.99 13.04 11.58
N ASN A 467 -12.03 14.37 11.73
CA ASN A 467 -12.66 15.29 10.80
C ASN A 467 -14.08 14.86 10.41
N ILE A 468 -14.90 14.37 11.37
CA ILE A 468 -16.21 13.77 11.12
C ILE A 468 -17.14 14.61 10.22
N GLN A 469 -17.02 15.94 10.25
CA GLN A 469 -17.79 16.88 9.43
C GLN A 469 -17.25 17.09 8.01
N SER A 470 -16.04 16.60 7.70
CA SER A 470 -15.46 16.71 6.37
C SER A 470 -16.33 16.00 5.34
N LEU A 471 -16.60 16.73 4.26
CA LEU A 471 -17.24 16.24 3.03
C LEU A 471 -16.21 15.73 2.01
N ASP A 472 -14.92 15.74 2.35
CA ASP A 472 -13.88 15.18 1.51
C ASP A 472 -14.14 13.67 1.31
N GLN A 473 -14.20 13.26 0.04
CA GLN A 473 -14.55 11.89 -0.35
C GLN A 473 -13.61 10.85 0.26
N ARG A 474 -12.33 11.19 0.47
CA ARG A 474 -11.34 10.28 1.07
C ARG A 474 -11.61 10.07 2.55
N THR A 475 -12.02 11.13 3.26
CA THR A 475 -12.42 11.01 4.67
C THR A 475 -13.73 10.22 4.81
N ILE A 476 -14.69 10.45 3.91
CA ILE A 476 -15.92 9.62 3.86
C ILE A 476 -15.56 8.16 3.58
N ARG A 477 -14.63 7.90 2.65
CA ARG A 477 -14.20 6.54 2.29
C ARG A 477 -13.53 5.84 3.47
N LEU A 478 -12.67 6.51 4.21
CA LEU A 478 -12.06 5.96 5.43
C LEU A 478 -13.14 5.43 6.37
N ARG A 479 -14.21 6.20 6.60
CA ARG A 479 -15.34 5.78 7.43
C ARG A 479 -16.09 4.59 6.85
N CYS A 480 -16.29 4.55 5.53
CA CYS A 480 -16.89 3.39 4.86
C CYS A 480 -16.04 2.14 5.05
N ILE A 481 -14.72 2.20 4.79
CA ILE A 481 -13.80 1.05 4.95
C ILE A 481 -13.84 0.55 6.39
N ILE A 482 -13.76 1.44 7.39
CA ILE A 482 -13.86 1.07 8.80
C ILE A 482 -15.23 0.42 9.07
N SER A 483 -16.32 1.03 8.60
CA SER A 483 -17.68 0.50 8.82
C SER A 483 -17.89 -0.87 8.18
N ASP A 484 -17.38 -1.07 6.98
CA ASP A 484 -17.48 -2.33 6.23
C ASP A 484 -16.65 -3.41 6.90
N TYR A 485 -15.43 -3.08 7.33
CA TYR A 485 -14.58 -3.97 8.12
C TYR A 485 -15.29 -4.44 9.39
N ILE A 486 -15.78 -3.50 10.21
CA ILE A 486 -16.52 -3.80 11.46
C ILE A 486 -17.77 -4.64 11.19
N SER A 487 -18.49 -4.36 10.11
CA SER A 487 -19.69 -5.13 9.74
C SER A 487 -19.36 -6.55 9.29
N SER A 488 -18.19 -6.76 8.69
CA SER A 488 -17.71 -8.07 8.23
C SER A 488 -17.16 -8.95 9.36
N LEU A 489 -16.95 -8.41 10.56
CA LEU A 489 -16.50 -9.19 11.70
C LEU A 489 -17.54 -10.28 12.03
N GLY A 490 -17.08 -11.54 12.04
CA GLY A 490 -17.93 -12.67 12.43
C GLY A 490 -18.16 -12.77 13.94
N SER A 491 -17.30 -12.12 14.75
CA SER A 491 -17.38 -12.15 16.21
C SER A 491 -18.27 -11.04 16.76
N GLU A 492 -19.35 -11.43 17.44
CA GLU A 492 -20.20 -10.49 18.18
C GLU A 492 -19.48 -9.84 19.37
N GLU A 493 -18.49 -10.52 19.93
CA GLU A 493 -17.67 -10.00 21.02
C GLU A 493 -16.81 -8.82 20.52
N GLU A 494 -16.19 -8.95 19.35
CA GLU A 494 -15.39 -7.87 18.77
C GLU A 494 -16.24 -6.64 18.41
N LYS A 495 -17.45 -6.85 17.86
CA LYS A 495 -18.40 -5.76 17.61
C LYS A 495 -18.80 -5.04 18.89
N SER A 496 -19.02 -5.78 19.98
CA SER A 496 -19.34 -5.22 21.29
C SER A 496 -18.18 -4.40 21.87
N ILE A 497 -16.94 -4.91 21.77
CA ILE A 497 -15.74 -4.18 22.22
C ILE A 497 -15.60 -2.87 21.44
N PHE A 498 -15.72 -2.92 20.11
CA PHE A 498 -15.69 -1.70 19.29
C PHE A 498 -16.80 -0.73 19.65
N LEU A 499 -18.05 -1.20 19.82
CA LEU A 499 -19.18 -0.36 20.21
C LEU A 499 -18.92 0.36 21.54
N ASN A 500 -18.37 -0.34 22.53
CA ASN A 500 -18.05 0.26 23.83
C ASN A 500 -16.93 1.30 23.71
N ALA A 501 -15.87 1.02 22.95
CA ALA A 501 -14.81 2.00 22.67
C ALA A 501 -15.36 3.24 21.94
N PHE A 502 -16.20 3.02 20.93
CA PHE A 502 -16.83 4.05 20.13
C PHE A 502 -17.70 4.98 20.98
N VAL A 503 -18.59 4.41 21.79
CA VAL A 503 -19.48 5.18 22.68
C VAL A 503 -18.70 5.89 23.78
N GLY A 504 -17.68 5.24 24.35
CA GLY A 504 -16.78 5.87 25.32
C GLY A 504 -16.06 7.09 24.76
N ARG A 505 -15.71 7.09 23.47
CA ARG A 505 -15.12 8.25 22.79
C ARG A 505 -16.13 9.36 22.52
N LEU A 506 -17.34 9.01 22.08
CA LEU A 506 -18.43 9.98 21.92
C LEU A 506 -18.73 10.75 23.22
N GLN A 507 -18.60 10.08 24.38
CA GLN A 507 -18.78 10.68 25.71
C GLN A 507 -17.70 11.70 26.07
N LYS A 508 -16.43 11.44 25.73
CA LYS A 508 -15.29 12.27 26.15
C LYS A 508 -15.20 13.58 25.38
N ASP A 509 -15.43 13.55 24.07
CA ASP A 509 -15.12 14.68 23.20
C ASP A 509 -16.36 15.41 22.64
N PHE A 510 -17.57 15.02 23.05
CA PHE A 510 -18.83 15.58 22.57
C PHE A 510 -18.85 15.68 21.03
N VAL A 511 -18.50 14.57 20.37
CA VAL A 511 -18.26 14.55 18.93
C VAL A 511 -19.47 15.10 18.18
N CYS A 512 -19.20 16.07 17.31
CA CYS A 512 -20.21 16.77 16.52
C CYS A 512 -21.21 15.81 15.88
N PHE A 513 -22.49 16.18 15.92
CA PHE A 513 -23.59 15.43 15.32
C PHE A 513 -23.34 15.20 13.82
N ASN A 514 -23.35 13.92 13.39
CA ASN A 514 -23.04 13.54 12.01
C ASN A 514 -23.73 12.24 11.61
N ALA A 515 -24.31 12.20 10.40
CA ALA A 515 -24.99 11.02 9.86
C ALA A 515 -24.10 9.76 9.78
N SER A 516 -22.78 9.90 9.60
CA SER A 516 -21.85 8.75 9.57
C SER A 516 -21.85 7.99 10.90
N VAL A 517 -21.99 8.71 12.02
CA VAL A 517 -22.07 8.12 13.37
C VAL A 517 -23.34 7.28 13.51
N ILE A 518 -24.45 7.73 12.96
CA ILE A 518 -25.70 6.95 12.95
C ILE A 518 -25.61 5.74 12.06
N GLY A 519 -25.00 5.88 10.88
CA GLY A 519 -24.77 4.77 9.97
C GLY A 519 -24.00 3.62 10.64
N ILE A 520 -22.90 3.92 11.33
CA ILE A 520 -22.12 2.89 12.02
C ILE A 520 -22.84 2.32 13.25
N LEU A 521 -23.54 3.16 14.04
CA LEU A 521 -24.34 2.69 15.18
C LEU A 521 -25.48 1.76 14.72
N HIS A 522 -26.18 2.12 13.65
CA HIS A 522 -27.21 1.27 13.06
C HIS A 522 -26.65 -0.12 12.70
N ARG A 523 -25.53 -0.18 11.98
CA ARG A 523 -24.87 -1.43 11.58
C ARG A 523 -24.44 -2.27 12.78
N LEU A 524 -23.83 -1.65 13.79
CA LEU A 524 -23.41 -2.32 15.02
C LEU A 524 -24.59 -2.90 15.80
N LEU A 525 -25.64 -2.12 16.03
CA LEU A 525 -26.82 -2.56 16.79
C LEU A 525 -27.69 -3.57 16.02
N ASN A 526 -27.50 -3.68 14.71
CA ASN A 526 -28.13 -4.74 13.92
C ASN A 526 -27.45 -6.10 14.19
N GLY A 527 -26.12 -6.12 14.33
CA GLY A 527 -25.36 -7.35 14.63
C GLY A 527 -25.44 -7.81 16.08
N VAL A 528 -25.40 -6.87 17.04
CA VAL A 528 -25.25 -7.19 18.47
C VAL A 528 -26.53 -7.71 19.12
N GLN A 529 -26.42 -8.80 19.89
CA GLN A 529 -27.55 -9.41 20.63
C GLN A 529 -27.90 -8.70 21.95
N ARG A 530 -26.91 -8.13 22.64
CA ARG A 530 -27.09 -7.46 23.92
C ARG A 530 -26.08 -6.34 24.10
N VAL A 531 -26.55 -5.21 24.62
CA VAL A 531 -25.72 -4.02 24.86
C VAL A 531 -25.74 -3.70 26.36
N SER A 532 -24.66 -3.12 26.90
CA SER A 532 -24.62 -2.69 28.30
C SER A 532 -25.62 -1.56 28.55
N LEU A 533 -26.12 -1.45 29.80
CA LEU A 533 -27.06 -0.40 30.20
C LEU A 533 -26.45 0.99 29.97
N GLU A 534 -25.17 1.17 30.33
CA GLU A 534 -24.44 2.43 30.16
C GLU A 534 -24.28 2.81 28.69
N THR A 535 -23.82 1.86 27.86
CA THR A 535 -23.68 2.06 26.41
C THR A 535 -25.00 2.46 25.77
N SER A 536 -26.11 1.79 26.12
CA SER A 536 -27.43 2.11 25.57
C SER A 536 -27.94 3.50 25.97
N ARG A 537 -27.71 3.91 27.22
CA ARG A 537 -28.06 5.26 27.70
C ARG A 537 -27.27 6.32 26.96
N MET A 538 -25.97 6.12 26.79
CA MET A 538 -25.12 7.05 26.06
C MET A 538 -25.50 7.17 24.58
N VAL A 539 -25.81 6.06 23.91
CA VAL A 539 -26.33 6.06 22.53
C VAL A 539 -27.64 6.85 22.45
N CYS A 540 -28.58 6.59 23.36
CA CYS A 540 -29.86 7.30 23.42
C CYS A 540 -29.67 8.82 23.63
N LEU A 541 -28.80 9.21 24.56
CA LEU A 541 -28.48 10.61 24.83
C LEU A 541 -27.86 11.29 23.61
N TYR A 542 -26.89 10.65 22.97
CA TYR A 542 -26.21 11.17 21.78
C TYR A 542 -27.19 11.42 20.63
N ILE A 543 -28.01 10.41 20.32
CA ILE A 543 -28.98 10.43 19.22
C ILE A 543 -30.06 11.50 19.45
N ARG A 544 -30.55 11.62 20.67
CA ARG A 544 -31.50 12.68 21.03
C ARG A 544 -30.89 14.06 20.82
N GLY A 545 -29.64 14.25 21.27
CA GLY A 545 -28.88 15.47 21.01
C GLY A 545 -28.78 15.79 19.51
N CYS A 546 -28.49 14.79 18.67
CA CYS A 546 -28.43 14.94 17.22
C CYS A 546 -29.76 15.48 16.67
N ALA A 547 -30.86 14.78 16.98
CA ALA A 547 -32.18 15.11 16.45
C ALA A 547 -32.64 16.51 16.87
N VAL A 548 -32.38 16.93 18.11
CA VAL A 548 -32.71 18.28 18.59
C VAL A 548 -31.87 19.34 17.88
N CYS A 549 -30.58 19.10 17.69
CA CYS A 549 -29.69 20.06 17.03
C CYS A 549 -29.99 20.21 15.55
N GLU A 550 -30.24 19.13 14.81
CA GLU A 550 -30.58 19.22 13.39
C GLU A 550 -31.98 19.81 13.16
N TRP A 551 -32.93 19.52 14.04
CA TRP A 551 -34.26 20.16 14.01
C TRP A 551 -34.15 21.68 14.14
N ARG A 552 -33.30 22.17 15.05
CA ARG A 552 -33.05 23.61 15.22
C ARG A 552 -32.37 24.28 14.02
N ARG A 553 -31.68 23.51 13.18
CA ARG A 553 -31.01 24.01 11.97
C ARG A 553 -31.87 23.92 10.71
N GLU A 554 -33.05 23.28 10.79
CA GLU A 554 -33.91 22.95 9.64
C GLU A 554 -33.18 22.09 8.58
N GLU A 555 -32.11 21.39 8.97
CA GLU A 555 -31.24 20.61 8.07
C GLU A 555 -31.65 19.12 8.00
N ALA A 556 -32.39 18.61 8.98
CA ALA A 556 -32.79 17.20 9.03
C ALA A 556 -33.94 16.89 8.08
N SER A 557 -33.75 15.91 7.19
CA SER A 557 -34.88 15.25 6.54
C SER A 557 -35.69 14.46 7.57
N LYS A 558 -37.01 14.36 7.38
CA LYS A 558 -37.89 13.53 8.24
C LYS A 558 -37.42 12.06 8.30
N ASP A 559 -36.76 11.57 7.26
CA ASP A 559 -36.22 10.21 7.22
C ASP A 559 -34.99 10.04 8.14
N LEU A 560 -34.08 11.03 8.15
CA LEU A 560 -32.92 11.03 9.03
C LEU A 560 -33.34 11.18 10.51
N GLU A 561 -34.32 12.06 10.78
CA GLU A 561 -34.98 12.20 12.09
C GLU A 561 -35.54 10.85 12.59
N ALA A 562 -36.25 10.12 11.73
CA ALA A 562 -36.78 8.81 12.05
C ALA A 562 -35.67 7.79 12.31
N MET A 563 -34.60 7.83 11.52
CA MET A 563 -33.45 6.94 11.68
C MET A 563 -32.76 7.13 13.03
N TYR A 564 -32.59 8.37 13.50
CA TYR A 564 -32.09 8.65 14.86
C TYR A 564 -32.92 7.90 15.90
N MET A 565 -34.24 8.15 15.93
CA MET A 565 -35.11 7.57 16.95
C MET A 565 -35.10 6.03 16.91
N CYS A 566 -35.07 5.45 15.70
CA CYS A 566 -35.01 3.99 15.54
C CYS A 566 -33.74 3.38 16.13
N VAL A 567 -32.57 3.99 15.88
CA VAL A 567 -31.28 3.53 16.41
C VAL A 567 -31.26 3.67 17.94
N GLY A 568 -31.80 4.77 18.48
CA GLY A 568 -31.95 4.99 19.92
C GLY A 568 -32.83 3.93 20.58
N SER A 569 -34.03 3.67 20.02
CA SER A 569 -34.92 2.62 20.50
C SER A 569 -34.30 1.23 20.41
N ARG A 570 -33.58 0.93 19.34
CA ARG A 570 -32.90 -0.36 19.19
C ARG A 570 -31.88 -0.58 20.32
N ALA A 571 -31.08 0.43 20.66
CA ALA A 571 -30.13 0.34 21.76
C ALA A 571 -30.83 0.04 23.10
N MET A 572 -31.98 0.68 23.38
CA MET A 572 -32.76 0.46 24.59
C MET A 572 -33.38 -0.94 24.64
N ILE A 573 -33.89 -1.44 23.51
CA ILE A 573 -34.43 -2.81 23.40
C ILE A 573 -33.34 -3.84 23.68
N LEU A 574 -32.12 -3.64 23.17
CA LEU A 574 -31.00 -4.58 23.34
C LEU A 574 -30.41 -4.60 24.76
N SER A 575 -30.55 -3.52 25.53
CA SER A 575 -30.07 -3.47 26.92
C SER A 575 -31.17 -3.74 27.95
N GLY A 576 -32.44 -3.53 27.59
CA GLY A 576 -33.56 -3.48 28.52
C GLY A 576 -33.58 -2.21 29.38
N ALA A 577 -32.80 -1.19 29.02
CA ALA A 577 -32.78 0.08 29.73
C ALA A 577 -34.05 0.88 29.48
N THR A 578 -34.52 1.59 30.50
CA THR A 578 -35.63 2.54 30.41
C THR A 578 -35.12 3.97 30.23
N VAL A 579 -35.83 4.78 29.45
CA VAL A 579 -35.55 6.21 29.32
C VAL A 579 -35.90 6.88 30.64
N ASP A 580 -34.99 7.71 31.15
CA ASP A 580 -35.24 8.54 32.33
C ASP A 580 -35.80 9.89 31.89
N PHE A 581 -37.02 10.19 32.33
CA PHE A 581 -37.74 11.41 32.00
C PHE A 581 -37.31 12.54 32.95
N GLY A 582 -36.10 13.08 32.73
CA GLY A 582 -35.55 14.16 33.55
C GLY A 582 -36.47 15.38 33.62
N GLN A 583 -36.46 16.10 34.75
CA GLN A 583 -37.25 17.34 34.92
C GLN A 583 -36.69 18.52 34.12
N THR A 584 -35.45 18.42 33.63
CA THR A 584 -34.73 19.49 32.92
C THR A 584 -34.74 19.33 31.39
N SER A 585 -35.42 18.33 30.85
CA SER A 585 -35.49 18.11 29.40
C SER A 585 -36.28 19.24 28.72
N SER A 586 -35.75 19.79 27.63
CA SER A 586 -36.49 20.72 26.77
C SER A 586 -37.69 20.04 26.11
N HIS A 587 -38.64 20.83 25.60
CA HIS A 587 -39.85 20.30 24.94
C HIS A 587 -39.51 19.30 23.81
N LEU A 588 -38.55 19.63 22.94
CA LEU A 588 -38.11 18.73 21.86
C LEU A 588 -37.40 17.48 22.38
N GLU A 589 -36.59 17.60 23.44
CA GLU A 589 -35.97 16.42 24.05
C GLU A 589 -37.02 15.49 24.64
N ARG A 590 -38.05 16.05 25.29
CA ARG A 590 -39.18 15.31 25.85
C ARG A 590 -39.98 14.58 24.77
N TYR A 591 -40.20 15.22 23.63
CA TYR A 591 -40.82 14.59 22.46
C TYR A 591 -40.05 13.34 22.03
N TYR A 592 -38.73 13.47 21.80
CA TYR A 592 -37.90 12.34 21.37
C TYR A 592 -37.73 11.25 22.44
N GLU A 593 -37.67 11.61 23.73
CA GLU A 593 -37.74 10.66 24.84
C GLU A 593 -39.00 9.80 24.77
N LEU A 594 -40.15 10.42 24.50
CA LEU A 594 -41.44 9.74 24.37
C LEU A 594 -41.48 8.85 23.11
N ILE A 595 -40.99 9.33 21.97
CA ILE A 595 -40.90 8.52 20.73
C ILE A 595 -40.05 7.27 20.97
N ILE A 596 -38.84 7.44 21.52
CA ILE A 596 -37.93 6.32 21.79
C ILE A 596 -38.57 5.33 22.76
N SER A 597 -39.20 5.83 23.83
CA SER A 597 -39.86 5.00 24.85
C SER A 597 -41.04 4.22 24.27
N CYS A 598 -41.90 4.87 23.47
CA CYS A 598 -43.04 4.21 22.83
C CYS A 598 -42.56 3.14 21.84
N LEU A 599 -41.61 3.45 20.95
CA LEU A 599 -41.04 2.48 20.02
C LEU A 599 -40.41 1.29 20.74
N SER A 600 -39.63 1.56 21.80
CA SER A 600 -39.00 0.51 22.60
C SER A 600 -40.04 -0.39 23.26
N TRP A 601 -41.12 0.18 23.79
CA TRP A 601 -42.24 -0.57 24.36
C TRP A 601 -42.97 -1.43 23.32
N ILE A 602 -43.29 -0.86 22.15
CA ILE A 602 -44.04 -1.55 21.09
C ILE A 602 -43.26 -2.73 20.50
N GLU A 603 -41.96 -2.54 20.27
CA GLU A 603 -41.12 -3.51 19.57
C GLU A 603 -40.29 -4.40 20.53
N GLY A 604 -40.18 -4.02 21.81
CA GLY A 604 -39.44 -4.72 22.87
C GLY A 604 -40.32 -5.32 23.97
N ARG A 605 -39.68 -5.77 25.06
CA ARG A 605 -40.36 -6.26 26.28
C ARG A 605 -39.91 -5.44 27.47
N PHE A 606 -40.80 -4.60 28.00
CA PHE A 606 -40.51 -3.70 29.12
C PHE A 606 -41.50 -3.88 30.28
N PRO A 607 -41.13 -3.54 31.53
CA PRO A 607 -42.01 -3.64 32.69
C PRO A 607 -43.24 -2.74 32.57
N GLU A 608 -44.39 -3.17 33.13
CA GLU A 608 -45.63 -2.37 33.13
C GLU A 608 -45.45 -1.00 33.81
N GLU A 609 -44.65 -0.94 34.88
CA GLU A 609 -44.31 0.31 35.57
C GLU A 609 -43.67 1.35 34.65
N TYR A 610 -42.92 0.92 33.63
CA TYR A 610 -42.34 1.84 32.66
C TYR A 610 -43.39 2.36 31.68
N VAL A 611 -44.35 1.50 31.28
CA VAL A 611 -45.48 1.89 30.41
C VAL A 611 -46.34 2.95 31.09
N ASP A 612 -46.58 2.82 32.39
CA ASP A 612 -47.36 3.80 33.14
C ASP A 612 -46.65 5.15 33.24
N ARG A 613 -45.32 5.17 33.42
CA ARG A 613 -44.52 6.41 33.36
C ARG A 613 -44.56 7.07 31.98
N ILE A 614 -44.54 6.28 30.90
CA ILE A 614 -44.69 6.82 29.54
C ILE A 614 -46.04 7.51 29.40
N LYS A 615 -47.14 6.84 29.80
CA LYS A 615 -48.50 7.40 29.73
C LYS A 615 -48.62 8.69 30.53
N GLU A 616 -48.13 8.70 31.77
CA GLU A 616 -48.13 9.87 32.64
C GLU A 616 -47.36 11.03 31.99
N THR A 617 -46.13 10.78 31.56
CA THR A 617 -45.28 11.81 30.93
C THR A 617 -45.90 12.35 29.64
N MET A 618 -46.50 11.47 28.84
CA MET A 618 -47.15 11.85 27.59
C MET A 618 -48.39 12.71 27.84
N LEU A 619 -49.15 12.44 28.89
CA LEU A 619 -50.36 13.21 29.23
C LEU A 619 -50.02 14.67 29.54
N TYR A 620 -48.91 14.92 30.24
CA TYR A 620 -48.42 16.27 30.48
C TYR A 620 -47.84 16.91 29.21
N PHE A 621 -47.08 16.16 28.41
CA PHE A 621 -46.46 16.68 27.19
C PHE A 621 -47.49 17.11 26.13
N LEU A 622 -48.58 16.34 25.97
CA LEU A 622 -49.60 16.60 24.95
C LEU A 622 -50.37 17.91 25.12
N LEU A 623 -50.29 18.55 26.30
CA LEU A 623 -50.91 19.86 26.54
C LEU A 623 -50.20 20.97 25.76
N ASP A 624 -48.89 20.83 25.54
CA ASP A 624 -48.02 21.83 24.93
C ASP A 624 -47.52 21.40 23.53
N ALA A 625 -47.82 20.16 23.11
CA ALA A 625 -47.37 19.58 21.86
C ALA A 625 -48.08 20.15 20.62
N ASP A 626 -47.36 20.23 19.50
CA ASP A 626 -47.96 20.63 18.22
C ASP A 626 -48.80 19.50 17.58
N ARG A 627 -49.54 19.83 16.51
CA ARG A 627 -50.42 18.87 15.84
C ARG A 627 -49.68 17.67 15.25
N GLU A 628 -48.45 17.86 14.75
CA GLU A 628 -47.66 16.77 14.15
C GLU A 628 -47.16 15.81 15.25
N GLN A 629 -46.66 16.36 16.37
CA GLN A 629 -46.22 15.61 17.52
C GLN A 629 -47.35 14.80 18.17
N VAL A 630 -48.52 15.43 18.35
CA VAL A 630 -49.74 14.76 18.87
C VAL A 630 -50.14 13.62 17.94
N HIS A 631 -50.11 13.84 16.63
CA HIS A 631 -50.45 12.83 15.63
C HIS A 631 -49.49 11.63 15.69
N GLU A 632 -48.18 11.87 15.64
CA GLU A 632 -47.15 10.82 15.65
C GLU A 632 -47.14 10.01 16.95
N LEU A 633 -47.21 10.67 18.11
CA LEU A 633 -47.29 9.98 19.40
C LEU A 633 -48.60 9.20 19.56
N GLY A 634 -49.71 9.76 19.06
CA GLY A 634 -51.01 9.09 19.06
C GLY A 634 -51.02 7.81 18.22
N LEU A 635 -50.38 7.83 17.05
CA LEU A 635 -50.19 6.63 16.22
C LEU A 635 -49.32 5.60 16.94
N LEU A 636 -48.19 6.01 17.53
CA LEU A 636 -47.28 5.12 18.23
C LEU A 636 -47.94 4.47 19.46
N ILE A 637 -48.61 5.22 20.34
CA ILE A 637 -49.17 4.62 21.56
C ILE A 637 -50.30 3.62 21.27
N ARG A 638 -51.03 3.82 20.16
CA ARG A 638 -52.05 2.88 19.68
C ARG A 638 -51.45 1.66 18.98
N GLY A 639 -50.14 1.64 18.76
CA GLY A 639 -49.48 0.61 17.97
C GLY A 639 -49.98 0.60 16.53
N GLU A 640 -50.21 1.77 15.94
CA GLU A 640 -50.56 1.94 14.52
C GLU A 640 -49.27 2.17 13.68
N CYS A 641 -49.40 2.37 12.37
CA CYS A 641 -48.26 2.71 11.51
C CYS A 641 -47.96 4.21 11.62
N SER A 642 -46.70 4.54 11.85
CA SER A 642 -46.19 5.92 11.98
C SER A 642 -44.86 6.02 11.25
N ARG A 643 -44.41 7.22 10.89
CA ARG A 643 -43.14 7.39 10.16
C ARG A 643 -41.97 6.72 10.89
N PHE A 644 -41.97 6.81 12.23
CA PHE A 644 -40.96 6.21 13.08
C PHE A 644 -41.06 4.67 13.13
N ARG A 645 -42.27 4.13 13.26
CA ARG A 645 -42.45 2.68 13.37
C ARG A 645 -42.23 1.97 12.04
N ASP A 646 -42.66 2.58 10.94
CA ASP A 646 -42.46 2.04 9.59
C ASP A 646 -40.97 2.02 9.27
N LYS A 647 -40.23 3.09 9.61
CA LYS A 647 -38.77 3.11 9.51
C LYS A 647 -38.10 2.08 10.41
N PHE A 648 -38.58 1.88 11.64
CA PHE A 648 -38.04 0.85 12.52
C PHE A 648 -38.20 -0.56 11.92
N LYS A 649 -39.36 -0.85 11.32
CA LYS A 649 -39.61 -2.11 10.62
C LYS A 649 -38.76 -2.26 9.37
N GLU A 650 -38.56 -1.20 8.60
CA GLU A 650 -37.63 -1.19 7.45
C GLU A 650 -36.21 -1.59 7.89
N LEU A 651 -35.72 -1.00 8.99
CA LEU A 651 -34.35 -1.18 9.45
C LEU A 651 -34.13 -2.51 10.21
N TYR A 652 -35.12 -2.99 10.98
CA TYR A 652 -34.94 -4.09 11.94
C TYR A 652 -36.00 -5.21 11.86
N GLY A 653 -37.01 -5.08 11.01
CA GLY A 653 -38.16 -5.99 10.95
C GLY A 653 -37.85 -7.42 10.52
N ASN A 654 -36.79 -7.62 9.72
CA ASN A 654 -36.43 -8.93 9.17
C ASN A 654 -35.77 -9.89 10.18
N GLN A 655 -35.47 -9.45 11.41
CA GLN A 655 -34.83 -10.31 12.42
C GLN A 655 -35.79 -11.31 13.10
N LYS A 656 -37.11 -11.21 12.88
CA LYS A 656 -38.09 -12.14 13.48
C LYS A 656 -38.20 -13.47 12.72
N SER A 657 -37.75 -13.58 11.47
CA SER A 657 -37.89 -14.82 10.68
C SER A 657 -36.86 -15.91 10.99
N GLU A 658 -35.71 -15.60 11.61
CA GLU A 658 -34.71 -16.61 12.00
C GLU A 658 -34.95 -17.20 13.41
N ARG A 659 -35.86 -16.61 14.21
CA ARG A 659 -36.21 -17.10 15.56
C ARG A 659 -37.40 -18.07 15.58
N THR A 660 -37.91 -18.49 14.43
CA THR A 660 -39.01 -19.47 14.32
C THR A 660 -38.65 -20.63 13.38
N GLY A 661 -37.45 -21.18 13.55
CA GLY A 661 -37.15 -22.55 13.14
C GLY A 661 -37.23 -23.46 14.36
N ILE A 662 -38.37 -24.16 14.50
CA ILE A 662 -38.54 -25.31 15.40
C ILE A 662 -37.62 -26.44 14.94
#